data_AF-A0A5C3F7K7-F1
#
_entry.id   AF-A0A5C3F7K7-F1
#
_cell.length_a   1.000
_cell.length_b   1.000
_cell.length_c   1.000
_cell.angle_alpha   90.00
_cell.angle_beta   90.00
_cell.angle_gamma   90.00
#
_symmetry.space_group_name_H-M   'P 1'
#
loop_
_entity.id
_entity.type
_entity.pdbx_description
1 polymer ?
#
loop_
_entity_poly.entity_id
_entity_poly.type
_entity_poly.pdbx_seq_one_letter_code
_entity_poly.pdbx_strand_id
1 'polypeptide(L)'
;MSSARRGKADGRRHAPSLVGRLLALPCLALLALATLGAPASASVDRPHCILAANATATADSDGHFLIARAGQTTTILTSRDDAPAVHHAVASFARDIQAAVPGSHVEARNVSSTSAWMRTSQLVSRSGSPDSDDQLTIAVGSLDASSLAQHLTRQTDSLRSEADKVQGQWEAWSSGLTQDRSTLVLFGSDKRGTVYALYELSEQMGISPWHWFADVPPNAAHDALYYPSSSDPASPSRCSQPPPHVKYRGIFLNDEEPALTNWARKHFRGPFPPSDNPNAFNDQMYAHVFELLLRLRANYLWPAMWHDTFAVAGLDKLPGGGKNGTGAAGPNLMLANNMGIVMGTSHQEPMARNTPEWTTWGAGQWDFDVNADNLTDFWRYGAQRSDGLDTVYTVGMRGNGDIGLEGASVALLEKIVGVQRGLLPANASQLWCMYKEVQGWYDKGLAVPDDVILLWTDDNWGQIRRIPDDVEKSRKGGSGTYYHADYVGSPRSYKWQNTNNLMNVWEQLNVAFKNQQTELFILNVGDLKPMEVPISFMMEMAYRPSRLAAPQAVMAWVERWCARTFATDEGGEVAKKLAEVVYGYSELNARIKPELVNATTWSLLRHREAERVLESWRGLVKLVEEDLAPRFEGTRHWSAFYQLVAFPTLASANLNELYVAVGRNSLRSSQSSNVANRHAAEAQRRFAHDAELTRRYHALEDGKWDHMMSQTHINYAYWQQPMRNSLPPLSFMHIDTEEFPDTSAQSNLRVTIDGSAGAWPGDNEHNCAIGYNCPDPTLPKLSRYDVDQNRSLYISGADGSEVRFRAASNATWLRLSQSEGWLARGSDDEIEASLSVDWAEVGRMESQWGCNATNAFDRSVTGVVSVNATGEGATGHVGIPAPAPVKVQMVIFPCPAPSGLAEGTYLPSSPGAEDKAGWLSMPASEAKRMPASSGEGDWVHLPRSGLTGSSMTLLPATLPSLSIDNGTAPSLEWTFHLPPSMTSSSGNGTARQVNVTTYLAPTLNYRRNRPLKYVLEMDGDAASRREVRPVADDTVPGGAPPDWNAVTAAGVRTNTTTLDVGSANKHGDVHALRMYGLEPGLVVQKVVIGLPMGDVSAMGPPESPRVGAA
;
A
#
# COMPACT_ATOMS: atom_id res chain seq x y z
N MET A 1 49.98 10.49 -6.54
CA MET A 1 51.30 11.14 -6.70
C MET A 1 51.06 12.58 -7.17
N SER A 2 51.55 13.57 -6.39
CA SER A 2 52.07 14.93 -6.74
C SER A 2 51.53 15.61 -8.03
N SER A 3 51.14 16.89 -8.17
CA SER A 3 51.41 18.18 -7.51
C SER A 3 50.59 19.23 -8.33
N ALA A 4 49.76 20.10 -7.76
CA ALA A 4 50.04 21.48 -7.30
C ALA A 4 50.39 22.56 -8.37
N ARG A 5 49.54 23.63 -8.42
CA ARG A 5 49.79 25.12 -8.50
C ARG A 5 49.38 25.96 -9.73
N ARG A 6 48.47 26.94 -9.44
CA ARG A 6 48.48 28.43 -9.63
C ARG A 6 48.75 29.05 -11.03
N GLY A 7 48.11 30.13 -11.49
CA GLY A 7 47.06 31.04 -10.98
C GLY A 7 46.96 32.37 -11.79
N LYS A 8 45.96 33.22 -11.44
CA LYS A 8 45.80 34.70 -11.65
C LYS A 8 45.80 35.28 -13.10
N ALA A 9 45.24 36.44 -13.43
CA ALA A 9 44.14 37.31 -12.95
C ALA A 9 44.04 38.48 -13.97
N ASP A 10 42.82 38.71 -14.47
CA ASP A 10 42.10 39.94 -14.83
C ASP A 10 42.80 41.30 -15.12
N GLY A 11 42.25 42.06 -16.09
CA GLY A 11 42.31 43.54 -16.03
C GLY A 11 42.39 44.42 -17.30
N ARG A 12 41.27 44.56 -18.04
CA ARG A 12 40.61 45.79 -18.60
C ARG A 12 41.31 46.84 -19.52
N ARG A 13 40.40 47.49 -20.30
CA ARG A 13 40.31 48.89 -20.85
C ARG A 13 40.52 48.99 -22.38
N HIS A 14 39.83 49.81 -23.21
CA HIS A 14 38.83 50.89 -23.07
C HIS A 14 38.19 51.24 -24.46
N ALA A 15 36.90 51.69 -24.45
CA ALA A 15 36.28 52.78 -25.27
C ALA A 15 35.97 52.59 -26.80
N PRO A 16 35.12 53.43 -27.47
CA PRO A 16 33.80 54.01 -27.09
C PRO A 16 32.74 54.16 -28.27
N SER A 17 31.47 54.48 -27.92
CA SER A 17 30.44 55.41 -28.52
C SER A 17 30.18 55.55 -30.06
N LEU A 18 29.02 55.92 -30.65
CA LEU A 18 27.69 56.48 -30.28
C LEU A 18 26.75 56.45 -31.55
N VAL A 19 25.41 56.26 -31.38
CA VAL A 19 24.20 56.88 -32.06
C VAL A 19 24.08 56.89 -33.61
N GLY A 20 22.95 56.63 -34.30
CA GLY A 20 21.57 56.23 -33.98
C GLY A 20 20.59 56.33 -35.19
N ARG A 21 19.59 55.41 -35.21
CA ARG A 21 18.15 55.51 -35.58
C ARG A 21 17.58 55.61 -37.04
N LEU A 22 16.55 54.73 -37.25
CA LEU A 22 15.28 54.80 -38.05
C LEU A 22 15.38 54.47 -39.57
N LEU A 23 14.49 53.72 -40.27
CA LEU A 23 13.10 53.22 -40.08
C LEU A 23 12.71 52.11 -41.11
N ALA A 24 11.77 51.22 -40.72
CA ALA A 24 10.64 50.60 -41.48
C ALA A 24 10.75 49.30 -42.36
N LEU A 25 10.15 48.20 -41.80
CA LEU A 25 9.35 47.06 -42.35
C LEU A 25 9.94 46.02 -43.35
N PRO A 26 9.42 44.75 -43.43
CA PRO A 26 8.31 44.11 -42.70
C PRO A 26 8.60 42.70 -42.09
N CYS A 27 7.59 42.14 -41.41
CA CYS A 27 7.24 40.72 -41.20
C CYS A 27 7.00 40.31 -39.74
N LEU A 28 5.72 40.38 -39.36
CA LEU A 28 5.11 39.82 -38.16
C LEU A 28 3.93 38.97 -38.66
N ALA A 29 4.00 37.64 -38.50
CA ALA A 29 2.82 36.77 -38.37
C ALA A 29 3.23 35.31 -38.09
N LEU A 30 2.55 34.73 -37.10
CA LEU A 30 2.31 33.29 -36.86
C LEU A 30 3.41 32.46 -36.18
N LEU A 31 3.58 32.70 -34.88
CA LEU A 31 3.86 31.65 -33.89
C LEU A 31 3.03 31.99 -32.65
N ALA A 32 1.79 31.50 -32.62
CA ALA A 32 0.91 31.55 -31.47
C ALA A 32 0.15 30.22 -31.36
N LEU A 33 -0.01 29.78 -30.10
CA LEU A 33 -0.82 28.66 -29.59
C LEU A 33 -0.22 27.24 -29.65
N ALA A 34 0.62 26.96 -28.64
CA ALA A 34 0.62 25.67 -27.93
C ALA A 34 1.32 25.79 -26.55
N THR A 35 1.01 26.83 -25.77
CA THR A 35 1.22 26.81 -24.31
C THR A 35 -0.08 26.33 -23.69
N LEU A 36 -0.31 25.02 -23.70
CA LEU A 36 -1.27 24.43 -22.77
C LEU A 36 -0.69 24.64 -21.38
N GLY A 37 -1.31 25.54 -20.63
CA GLY A 37 -0.90 25.89 -19.28
C GLY A 37 -0.77 24.63 -18.45
N ALA A 38 0.38 24.49 -17.79
CA ALA A 38 0.44 23.72 -16.56
C ALA A 38 -0.74 24.19 -15.69
N PRO A 39 -1.57 23.28 -15.15
CA PRO A 39 -2.53 23.70 -14.14
C PRO A 39 -1.70 24.41 -13.08
N ALA A 40 -2.07 25.64 -12.76
CA ALA A 40 -1.48 26.37 -11.65
C ALA A 40 -1.37 25.40 -10.49
N SER A 41 -0.14 25.11 -10.07
CA SER A 41 0.11 24.38 -8.84
C SER A 41 -0.54 25.21 -7.75
N ALA A 42 -1.76 24.86 -7.36
CA ALA A 42 -2.30 25.28 -6.09
C ALA A 42 -1.47 24.54 -5.04
N SER A 43 -0.26 25.05 -4.79
CA SER A 43 0.52 24.75 -3.60
C SER A 43 -0.29 25.30 -2.42
N VAL A 44 -1.29 24.54 -1.97
CA VAL A 44 -1.79 24.68 -0.62
C VAL A 44 -0.76 23.99 0.27
N ASP A 45 0.41 24.63 0.36
CA ASP A 45 1.47 24.24 1.26
C ASP A 45 0.91 24.23 2.68
N ARG A 46 1.45 23.32 3.49
CA ARG A 46 1.14 23.30 4.92
C ARG A 46 1.42 24.68 5.48
N PRO A 47 0.48 25.29 6.24
CA PRO A 47 0.77 26.57 6.86
C PRO A 47 1.99 26.35 7.76
N HIS A 48 3.10 27.02 7.47
CA HIS A 48 4.30 26.99 8.29
C HIS A 48 4.08 27.92 9.49
N CYS A 49 3.69 27.32 10.61
CA CYS A 49 3.23 27.95 11.84
C CYS A 49 4.29 28.04 12.93
N ILE A 50 5.41 27.33 12.78
CA ILE A 50 6.49 27.27 13.76
C ILE A 50 7.82 27.52 13.05
N LEU A 51 8.63 28.38 13.66
CA LEU A 51 10.04 28.56 13.36
C LEU A 51 10.84 28.09 14.58
N ALA A 52 11.69 27.09 14.39
CA ALA A 52 12.57 26.58 15.43
C ALA A 52 13.98 27.18 15.25
N ALA A 53 14.63 27.57 16.34
CA ALA A 53 15.97 28.14 16.31
C ALA A 53 16.91 27.41 17.28
N ASN A 54 18.08 27.03 16.77
CA ASN A 54 19.24 26.64 17.56
C ASN A 54 20.19 27.84 17.58
N ALA A 55 20.18 28.59 18.68
CA ALA A 55 21.02 29.74 18.98
C ALA A 55 21.31 30.73 17.81
N THR A 56 20.37 31.62 17.44
CA THR A 56 20.71 32.88 16.74
C THR A 56 19.78 34.05 17.11
N ALA A 57 20.36 35.23 17.31
CA ALA A 57 19.69 36.49 17.67
C ALA A 57 18.80 37.10 16.55
N THR A 58 18.69 36.44 15.40
CA THR A 58 18.02 36.96 14.19
C THR A 58 16.49 36.78 14.22
N ALA A 59 15.96 35.74 14.88
CA ALA A 59 14.52 35.56 15.05
C ALA A 59 13.89 36.61 15.99
N ASP A 60 14.67 37.05 16.98
CA ASP A 60 14.27 38.13 17.90
C ASP A 60 14.23 39.50 17.19
N SER A 61 15.02 39.71 16.11
CA SER A 61 15.02 40.97 15.34
C SER A 61 13.91 41.07 14.29
N ASP A 62 13.33 39.96 13.86
CA ASP A 62 12.29 39.90 12.81
C ASP A 62 10.85 40.02 13.36
N GLY A 63 10.71 40.22 14.67
CA GLY A 63 9.44 40.49 15.35
C GLY A 63 8.53 39.28 15.54
N HIS A 64 9.03 38.05 15.35
CA HIS A 64 8.24 36.83 15.59
C HIS A 64 7.81 36.68 17.06
N PHE A 65 6.71 35.98 17.31
CA PHE A 65 6.22 35.76 18.67
C PHE A 65 6.96 34.57 19.30
N LEU A 66 7.59 34.77 20.45
CA LEU A 66 8.29 33.71 21.18
C LEU A 66 7.26 32.78 21.86
N ILE A 67 7.23 31.51 21.48
CA ILE A 67 6.36 30.48 22.07
C ILE A 67 6.98 29.96 23.35
N ALA A 68 8.27 29.59 23.32
CA ALA A 68 8.98 29.05 24.46
C ALA A 68 10.50 29.20 24.27
N ARG A 69 11.23 29.31 25.38
CA ARG A 69 12.70 29.33 25.45
C ARG A 69 13.16 28.63 26.74
N ALA A 70 14.30 27.95 26.69
CA ALA A 70 14.89 27.37 27.89
C ALA A 70 15.09 28.43 29.00
N GLY A 71 14.72 28.10 30.24
CA GLY A 71 14.78 29.01 31.38
C GLY A 71 13.63 30.03 31.49
N GLN A 72 12.72 30.10 30.51
CA GLN A 72 11.53 30.98 30.58
C GLN A 72 10.25 30.20 30.88
N THR A 73 9.27 30.92 31.43
CA THR A 73 7.94 30.38 31.72
C THR A 73 6.93 30.84 30.66
N THR A 74 6.28 29.88 30.00
CA THR A 74 5.16 30.10 29.09
C THR A 74 3.86 29.77 29.81
N THR A 75 2.89 30.68 29.78
CA THR A 75 1.55 30.44 30.33
C THR A 75 0.56 30.20 29.20
N ILE A 76 -0.10 29.04 29.22
CA ILE A 76 -1.24 28.75 28.34
C ILE A 76 -2.53 29.06 29.12
N LEU A 77 -3.33 29.97 28.59
CA LEU A 77 -4.63 30.37 29.12
C LEU A 77 -5.74 29.66 28.33
N THR A 78 -6.63 28.99 29.04
CA THR A 78 -7.89 28.47 28.50
C THR A 78 -9.04 28.86 29.43
N SER A 79 -10.28 28.72 28.98
CA SER A 79 -11.45 29.09 29.79
C SER A 79 -12.09 27.89 30.47
N ARG A 80 -12.64 28.07 31.68
CA ARG A 80 -13.31 26.99 32.43
C ARG A 80 -14.58 26.47 31.77
N ASP A 81 -15.20 27.28 30.91
CA ASP A 81 -16.41 26.95 30.15
C ASP A 81 -16.12 26.21 28.83
N ASP A 82 -14.85 26.04 28.46
CA ASP A 82 -14.47 25.28 27.27
C ASP A 82 -14.61 23.76 27.50
N ALA A 83 -14.74 23.00 26.41
CA ALA A 83 -14.96 21.57 26.44
C ALA A 83 -13.78 20.81 27.08
N PRO A 84 -14.01 19.70 27.82
CA PRO A 84 -12.95 18.86 28.39
C PRO A 84 -11.86 18.46 27.39
N ALA A 85 -12.22 18.24 26.12
CA ALA A 85 -11.29 17.88 25.05
C ALA A 85 -10.20 18.93 24.85
N VAL A 86 -10.56 20.22 24.94
CA VAL A 86 -9.61 21.33 24.84
C VAL A 86 -8.67 21.33 26.04
N HIS A 87 -9.17 21.08 27.25
CA HIS A 87 -8.32 20.99 28.45
C HIS A 87 -7.32 19.83 28.38
N HIS A 88 -7.74 18.66 27.89
CA HIS A 88 -6.85 17.52 27.65
C HIS A 88 -5.76 17.85 26.63
N ALA A 89 -6.14 18.46 25.50
CA ALA A 89 -5.19 18.85 24.46
C ALA A 89 -4.24 19.96 24.92
N VAL A 90 -4.70 20.95 25.70
CA VAL A 90 -3.84 21.98 26.30
C VAL A 90 -2.79 21.36 27.22
N ALA A 91 -3.19 20.40 28.06
CA ALA A 91 -2.24 19.70 28.94
C ALA A 91 -1.23 18.86 28.14
N SER A 92 -1.66 18.22 27.06
CA SER A 92 -0.75 17.49 26.16
C SER A 92 0.20 18.45 25.42
N PHE A 93 -0.31 19.54 24.86
CA PHE A 93 0.46 20.58 24.19
C PHE A 93 1.51 21.23 25.10
N ALA A 94 1.18 21.46 26.37
CA ALA A 94 2.15 21.96 27.35
C ALA A 94 3.33 20.98 27.57
N ARG A 95 3.07 19.67 27.53
CA ARG A 95 4.14 18.65 27.59
C ARG A 95 4.93 18.61 26.29
N ASP A 96 4.26 18.74 25.15
CA ASP A 96 4.90 18.78 23.83
C ASP A 96 5.89 19.95 23.71
N ILE A 97 5.52 21.16 24.18
CA ILE A 97 6.43 22.31 24.21
C ILE A 97 7.64 22.03 25.09
N GLN A 98 7.46 21.45 26.28
CA GLN A 98 8.58 21.11 27.18
C GLN A 98 9.48 20.01 26.61
N ALA A 99 8.91 19.06 25.87
CA ALA A 99 9.66 18.03 25.17
C ALA A 99 10.47 18.59 24.00
N ALA A 100 9.90 19.56 23.27
CA ALA A 100 10.57 20.24 22.16
C ALA A 100 11.63 21.27 22.62
N VAL A 101 11.42 21.93 23.76
CA VAL A 101 12.34 22.91 24.37
C VAL A 101 12.70 22.46 25.79
N PRO A 102 13.66 21.54 25.95
CA PRO A 102 14.09 21.08 27.27
C PRO A 102 14.53 22.23 28.16
N GLY A 103 14.08 22.23 29.42
CA GLY A 103 14.38 23.31 30.38
C GLY A 103 13.49 24.55 30.27
N SER A 104 12.51 24.57 29.37
CA SER A 104 11.38 25.52 29.45
C SER A 104 10.39 25.07 30.54
N HIS A 105 9.65 26.04 31.09
CA HIS A 105 8.53 25.77 32.00
C HIS A 105 7.22 26.18 31.33
N VAL A 106 6.23 25.30 31.30
CA VAL A 106 4.93 25.59 30.69
C VAL A 106 3.81 25.29 31.69
N GLU A 107 3.00 26.31 31.99
CA GLU A 107 1.86 26.19 32.89
C GLU A 107 0.55 26.42 32.13
N ALA A 108 -0.42 25.54 32.29
CA ALA A 108 -1.79 25.75 31.82
C ALA A 108 -2.67 26.31 32.95
N ARG A 109 -3.44 27.36 32.67
CA ARG A 109 -4.31 28.01 33.66
C ARG A 109 -5.70 28.28 33.08
N ASN A 110 -6.72 27.97 33.88
CA ASN A 110 -8.11 28.26 33.51
C ASN A 110 -8.50 29.65 34.02
N VAL A 111 -8.94 30.53 33.12
CA VAL A 111 -9.31 31.93 33.39
C VAL A 111 -10.76 32.22 32.99
N SER A 112 -11.37 33.21 33.64
CA SER A 112 -12.60 33.85 33.14
C SER A 112 -12.26 35.05 32.26
N SER A 113 -13.14 35.45 31.33
CA SER A 113 -12.95 36.61 30.45
C SER A 113 -12.59 37.90 31.22
N THR A 114 -13.20 38.14 32.40
CA THR A 114 -12.90 39.30 33.27
C THR A 114 -11.53 39.20 33.93
N SER A 115 -11.08 38.00 34.32
CA SER A 115 -9.75 37.78 34.91
C SER A 115 -8.64 37.79 33.86
N ALA A 116 -8.94 37.34 32.63
CA ALA A 116 -8.06 37.46 31.48
C ALA A 116 -7.87 38.94 31.13
N TRP A 117 -8.97 39.70 31.03
CA TRP A 117 -8.92 41.16 30.84
C TRP A 117 -8.08 41.86 31.91
N MET A 118 -8.26 41.54 33.20
CA MET A 118 -7.46 42.14 34.28
C MET A 118 -5.97 41.77 34.21
N ARG A 119 -5.62 40.56 33.75
CA ARG A 119 -4.22 40.14 33.62
C ARG A 119 -3.57 40.65 32.35
N THR A 120 -4.24 40.61 31.21
CA THR A 120 -3.73 41.18 29.96
C THR A 120 -3.59 42.70 30.08
N SER A 121 -4.54 43.40 30.71
CA SER A 121 -4.40 44.85 30.99
C SER A 121 -3.33 45.17 32.05
N GLN A 122 -3.10 44.32 33.05
CA GLN A 122 -1.99 44.48 34.00
C GLN A 122 -0.62 44.17 33.37
N LEU A 123 -0.52 43.20 32.45
CA LEU A 123 0.70 42.91 31.70
C LEU A 123 1.06 44.05 30.74
N VAL A 124 0.06 44.66 30.08
CA VAL A 124 0.23 45.87 29.25
C VAL A 124 0.72 47.08 30.06
N SER A 125 0.40 47.16 31.36
CA SER A 125 0.87 48.25 32.23
C SER A 125 2.32 48.12 32.73
N ARG A 126 3.00 46.99 32.48
CA ARG A 126 4.40 46.74 32.90
C ARG A 126 5.44 46.94 31.79
N SER A 127 5.04 47.30 30.57
CA SER A 127 5.92 47.46 29.40
C SER A 127 6.87 48.68 29.44
N GLY A 128 7.24 49.16 30.63
CA GLY A 128 8.09 50.34 30.85
C GLY A 128 9.37 50.09 31.66
N SER A 129 9.70 48.85 32.04
CA SER A 129 10.91 48.53 32.83
C SER A 129 11.69 47.38 32.17
N PRO A 130 13.00 47.53 31.84
CA PRO A 130 13.77 46.53 31.08
C PRO A 130 14.20 45.26 31.85
N ASP A 131 13.60 44.94 33.00
CA ASP A 131 14.19 44.02 34.01
C ASP A 131 13.18 43.01 34.62
N SER A 132 12.07 42.69 33.94
CA SER A 132 11.16 41.62 34.39
C SER A 132 11.13 40.46 33.41
N ASP A 133 11.28 39.23 33.91
CA ASP A 133 10.94 37.97 33.24
C ASP A 133 9.60 38.12 32.47
N ASP A 134 9.67 38.37 31.16
CA ASP A 134 8.50 38.53 30.30
C ASP A 134 7.75 37.18 30.22
N GLN A 135 6.60 37.10 30.89
CA GLN A 135 5.72 35.93 30.80
C GLN A 135 5.10 35.84 29.41
N LEU A 136 5.52 34.85 28.63
CA LEU A 136 4.95 34.52 27.32
C LEU A 136 3.54 33.95 27.50
N THR A 137 2.56 34.46 26.74
CA THR A 137 1.15 34.07 26.89
C THR A 137 0.58 33.47 25.60
N ILE A 138 0.00 32.27 25.70
CA ILE A 138 -0.78 31.64 24.63
C ILE A 138 -2.22 31.51 25.12
N ALA A 139 -3.19 32.03 24.38
CA ALA A 139 -4.61 31.88 24.68
C ALA A 139 -5.24 30.85 23.73
N VAL A 140 -6.00 29.91 24.28
CA VAL A 140 -6.61 28.81 23.55
C VAL A 140 -8.10 28.77 23.86
N GLY A 141 -8.93 28.57 22.83
CA GLY A 141 -10.30 28.14 23.08
C GLY A 141 -11.21 28.03 21.86
N SER A 142 -12.33 27.34 22.05
CA SER A 142 -13.38 27.16 21.04
C SER A 142 -14.30 28.37 20.93
N LEU A 143 -14.70 28.75 19.71
CA LEU A 143 -15.57 29.91 19.48
C LEU A 143 -17.02 29.67 19.93
N ASP A 144 -17.48 28.42 19.97
CA ASP A 144 -18.84 28.04 20.38
C ASP A 144 -19.03 28.00 21.91
N ALA A 145 -17.96 27.74 22.68
CA ALA A 145 -18.05 27.62 24.15
C ALA A 145 -17.15 28.59 24.94
N SER A 146 -15.92 28.88 24.49
CA SER A 146 -14.93 29.60 25.30
C SER A 146 -15.20 31.11 25.36
N SER A 147 -15.58 31.60 26.54
CA SER A 147 -15.74 33.05 26.77
C SER A 147 -14.43 33.83 26.60
N LEU A 148 -13.27 33.19 26.81
CA LEU A 148 -11.95 33.76 26.54
C LEU A 148 -11.74 33.98 25.03
N ALA A 149 -11.96 32.94 24.22
CA ALA A 149 -11.75 33.02 22.77
C ALA A 149 -12.69 34.04 22.13
N GLN A 150 -13.98 34.01 22.49
CA GLN A 150 -14.97 34.97 22.00
C GLN A 150 -14.65 36.43 22.35
N HIS A 151 -14.05 36.67 23.51
CA HIS A 151 -13.61 37.99 23.91
C HIS A 151 -12.41 38.45 23.09
N LEU A 152 -11.33 37.65 23.05
CA LEU A 152 -10.07 38.01 22.40
C LEU A 152 -10.23 38.21 20.89
N THR A 153 -11.02 37.35 20.21
CA THR A 153 -11.20 37.46 18.77
C THR A 153 -11.96 38.70 18.33
N ARG A 154 -12.74 39.34 19.23
CA ARG A 154 -13.47 40.57 18.93
C ARG A 154 -12.65 41.84 19.18
N GLN A 155 -11.48 41.76 19.82
CA GLN A 155 -10.68 42.92 20.21
C GLN A 155 -10.04 43.64 19.03
N THR A 156 -9.74 42.94 17.94
CA THR A 156 -9.10 43.52 16.74
C THR A 156 -9.82 43.06 15.48
N ASP A 157 -9.89 43.91 14.46
CA ASP A 157 -10.46 43.53 13.15
C ASP A 157 -9.68 42.37 12.51
N SER A 158 -8.38 42.32 12.78
CA SER A 158 -7.47 41.26 12.37
C SER A 158 -7.91 39.88 12.90
N LEU A 159 -8.12 39.73 14.21
CA LEU A 159 -8.56 38.46 14.81
C LEU A 159 -10.02 38.17 14.48
N ARG A 160 -10.87 39.20 14.39
CA ARG A 160 -12.29 39.04 14.01
C ARG A 160 -12.41 38.46 12.62
N SER A 161 -11.65 38.98 11.66
CA SER A 161 -11.59 38.48 10.29
C SER A 161 -11.20 36.99 10.21
N GLU A 162 -10.29 36.52 11.06
CA GLU A 162 -9.96 35.10 11.15
C GLU A 162 -11.04 34.26 11.82
N ALA A 163 -11.65 34.76 12.89
CA ALA A 163 -12.78 34.11 13.54
C ALA A 163 -13.96 33.95 12.58
N ASP A 164 -14.28 34.97 11.79
CA ASP A 164 -15.37 34.96 10.81
C ASP A 164 -15.17 33.89 9.72
N LYS A 165 -13.92 33.49 9.40
CA LYS A 165 -13.63 32.41 8.43
C LYS A 165 -14.00 31.03 8.95
N VAL A 166 -13.96 30.82 10.26
CA VAL A 166 -14.12 29.49 10.88
C VAL A 166 -15.39 29.39 11.72
N GLN A 167 -15.99 30.49 12.16
CA GLN A 167 -17.19 30.50 12.98
C GLN A 167 -18.31 29.64 12.37
N GLY A 168 -18.86 28.70 13.15
CA GLY A 168 -19.96 27.83 12.73
C GLY A 168 -19.60 26.73 11.73
N GLN A 169 -18.33 26.63 11.34
CA GLN A 169 -17.82 25.57 10.48
C GLN A 169 -17.49 24.31 11.28
N TRP A 170 -17.49 23.14 10.65
CA TRP A 170 -17.12 21.87 11.29
C TRP A 170 -15.60 21.75 11.42
N GLU A 171 -15.08 21.66 12.64
CA GLU A 171 -13.68 21.37 12.99
C GLU A 171 -12.63 22.29 12.33
N ALA A 172 -13.04 23.49 11.92
CA ALA A 172 -12.17 24.50 11.36
C ALA A 172 -11.43 25.23 12.49
N TRP A 173 -10.28 25.82 12.18
CA TRP A 173 -9.54 26.60 13.18
C TRP A 173 -8.67 27.68 12.55
N SER A 174 -8.30 28.66 13.36
CA SER A 174 -7.38 29.71 12.97
C SER A 174 -6.51 30.16 14.14
N SER A 175 -5.52 30.98 13.83
CA SER A 175 -4.61 31.58 14.78
C SER A 175 -4.34 33.05 14.44
N GLY A 176 -3.95 33.80 15.46
CA GLY A 176 -3.47 35.16 15.28
C GLY A 176 -2.86 35.73 16.54
N LEU A 177 -2.30 36.93 16.41
CA LEU A 177 -1.71 37.66 17.53
C LEU A 177 -2.63 38.81 17.95
N THR A 178 -2.58 39.18 19.23
CA THR A 178 -3.16 40.44 19.72
C THR A 178 -2.47 41.65 19.11
N GLN A 179 -3.09 42.84 19.19
CA GLN A 179 -2.57 44.06 18.55
C GLN A 179 -1.16 44.44 19.04
N ASP A 180 -0.90 44.25 20.33
CA ASP A 180 0.39 44.46 20.98
C ASP A 180 1.38 43.29 20.78
N ARG A 181 0.95 42.22 20.10
CA ARG A 181 1.69 40.98 19.84
C ARG A 181 2.19 40.29 21.13
N SER A 182 1.57 40.57 22.28
CA SER A 182 1.94 39.96 23.56
C SER A 182 1.31 38.58 23.78
N THR A 183 0.28 38.24 23.00
CA THR A 183 -0.44 36.97 23.13
C THR A 183 -0.69 36.32 21.77
N LEU A 184 -0.34 35.04 21.65
CA LEU A 184 -0.78 34.16 20.56
C LEU A 184 -2.15 33.58 20.90
N VAL A 185 -3.14 33.81 20.03
CA VAL A 185 -4.50 33.28 20.18
C VAL A 185 -4.69 32.13 19.18
N LEU A 186 -4.98 30.94 19.69
CA LEU A 186 -5.33 29.74 18.93
C LEU A 186 -6.81 29.43 19.19
N PHE A 187 -7.62 29.35 18.14
CA PHE A 187 -9.05 29.11 18.32
C PHE A 187 -9.65 28.25 17.22
N GLY A 188 -10.53 27.35 17.63
CA GLY A 188 -11.33 26.53 16.73
C GLY A 188 -12.77 27.02 16.61
N SER A 189 -13.44 26.63 15.54
CA SER A 189 -14.89 26.79 15.41
C SER A 189 -15.67 26.04 16.50
N ASP A 190 -15.13 24.88 16.89
CA ASP A 190 -15.65 23.97 17.91
C ASP A 190 -14.50 23.34 18.72
N LYS A 191 -14.84 22.44 19.66
CA LYS A 191 -13.88 21.73 20.52
C LYS A 191 -12.79 21.00 19.72
N ARG A 192 -13.12 20.33 18.61
CA ARG A 192 -12.16 19.51 17.84
C ARG A 192 -11.28 20.36 16.94
N GLY A 193 -11.84 21.40 16.31
CA GLY A 193 -11.03 22.40 15.60
C GLY A 193 -9.96 23.01 16.50
N THR A 194 -10.32 23.33 17.76
CA THR A 194 -9.38 23.87 18.75
C THR A 194 -8.28 22.86 19.11
N VAL A 195 -8.64 21.58 19.29
CA VAL A 195 -7.67 20.49 19.51
C VAL A 195 -6.72 20.33 18.32
N TYR A 196 -7.22 20.41 17.09
CA TYR A 196 -6.40 20.29 15.88
C TYR A 196 -5.44 21.46 15.68
N ALA A 197 -5.80 22.67 16.11
CA ALA A 197 -4.87 23.80 16.13
C ALA A 197 -3.64 23.50 17.00
N LEU A 198 -3.85 22.95 18.20
CA LEU A 198 -2.77 22.59 19.12
C LEU A 198 -1.88 21.48 18.55
N TYR A 199 -2.48 20.38 18.06
CA TYR A 199 -1.71 19.26 17.53
C TYR A 199 -1.09 19.51 16.15
N GLU A 200 -1.60 20.47 15.37
CA GLU A 200 -0.89 20.99 14.19
C GLU A 200 0.43 21.65 14.63
N LEU A 201 0.40 22.50 15.65
CA LEU A 201 1.61 23.14 16.19
C LEU A 201 2.56 22.12 16.84
N SER A 202 2.05 21.15 17.63
CA SER A 202 2.88 20.06 18.19
C SER A 202 3.68 19.33 17.12
N GLU A 203 3.06 18.95 16.01
CA GLU A 203 3.75 18.24 14.94
C GLU A 203 4.81 19.12 14.28
N GLN A 204 4.53 20.41 14.08
CA GLN A 204 5.51 21.35 13.52
C GLN A 204 6.68 21.63 14.47
N MET A 205 6.50 21.47 15.78
CA MET A 205 7.59 21.51 16.77
C MET A 205 8.46 20.23 16.73
N GLY A 206 8.04 19.20 15.98
CA GLY A 206 8.75 17.94 15.84
C GLY A 206 8.23 16.81 16.72
N ILE A 207 6.99 16.92 17.26
CA ILE A 207 6.34 15.85 18.01
C ILE A 207 5.47 15.00 17.09
N SER A 208 5.91 13.78 16.80
CA SER A 208 5.17 12.86 15.92
C SER A 208 3.83 12.43 16.54
N PRO A 209 2.76 12.26 15.73
CA PRO A 209 1.55 11.55 16.17
C PRO A 209 1.87 10.17 16.76
N TRP A 210 2.91 9.52 16.24
CA TRP A 210 3.35 8.19 16.63
C TRP A 210 4.36 8.15 17.78
N HIS A 211 4.55 9.27 18.50
CA HIS A 211 5.53 9.34 19.59
C HIS A 211 5.33 8.26 20.66
N TRP A 212 4.09 7.86 20.92
CA TRP A 212 3.79 6.79 21.86
C TRP A 212 3.56 5.43 21.19
N PHE A 213 2.81 5.36 20.07
CA PHE A 213 2.48 4.08 19.43
C PHE A 213 3.59 3.47 18.57
N ALA A 214 4.63 4.24 18.25
CA ALA A 214 5.81 3.74 17.54
C ALA A 214 7.13 4.32 18.05
N ASP A 215 7.16 4.75 19.31
CA ASP A 215 8.35 5.24 20.03
C ASP A 215 9.13 6.33 19.28
N VAL A 216 8.45 7.14 18.49
CA VAL A 216 9.09 8.20 17.71
C VAL A 216 9.48 9.34 18.65
N PRO A 217 10.77 9.54 18.94
CA PRO A 217 11.17 10.62 19.85
C PRO A 217 10.94 12.00 19.18
N PRO A 218 10.89 13.09 19.96
CA PRO A 218 10.90 14.44 19.41
C PRO A 218 12.11 14.66 18.48
N ASN A 219 11.90 15.19 17.28
CA ASN A 219 12.94 15.24 16.24
C ASN A 219 14.25 15.92 16.69
N ALA A 220 14.12 17.04 17.39
CA ALA A 220 15.25 17.78 17.94
C ALA A 220 14.83 18.46 19.26
N ALA A 221 15.83 18.74 20.10
CA ALA A 221 15.69 19.72 21.16
C ALA A 221 16.04 21.09 20.58
N HIS A 222 15.22 22.09 20.86
CA HIS A 222 15.39 23.47 20.39
C HIS A 222 15.69 24.38 21.57
N ASP A 223 16.48 25.44 21.35
CA ASP A 223 16.71 26.47 22.39
C ASP A 223 15.48 27.37 22.57
N ALA A 224 14.78 27.64 21.45
CA ALA A 224 13.58 28.43 21.41
C ALA A 224 12.66 28.05 20.22
N LEU A 225 11.36 28.28 20.42
CA LEU A 225 10.31 28.11 19.41
C LEU A 225 9.61 29.45 19.18
N TYR A 226 9.32 29.76 17.91
CA TYR A 226 8.67 31.00 17.52
C TYR A 226 7.45 30.72 16.64
N TYR A 227 6.41 31.54 16.81
CA TYR A 227 5.32 31.67 15.87
C TYR A 227 5.66 32.78 14.87
N PRO A 228 5.73 32.49 13.56
CA PRO A 228 6.09 33.48 12.56
C PRO A 228 5.13 34.67 12.61
N SER A 229 5.71 35.85 12.51
CA SER A 229 4.95 37.10 12.50
C SER A 229 5.56 38.08 11.51
N SER A 230 5.03 38.14 10.29
CA SER A 230 5.51 39.07 9.25
C SER A 230 4.87 40.45 9.42
N SER A 231 5.63 41.50 9.12
CA SER A 231 5.11 42.87 8.92
C SER A 231 4.55 43.09 7.51
N ASP A 232 4.70 42.12 6.60
CA ASP A 232 4.23 42.17 5.22
C ASP A 232 2.73 41.76 5.11
N PRO A 233 1.82 42.66 4.73
CA PRO A 233 0.40 42.33 4.54
C PRO A 233 0.14 41.35 3.37
N ALA A 234 1.09 41.12 2.47
CA ALA A 234 0.97 40.10 1.42
C ALA A 234 1.32 38.68 1.88
N SER A 235 1.90 38.53 3.09
CA SER A 235 2.25 37.25 3.69
C SER A 235 1.75 37.18 5.14
N PRO A 236 0.43 37.17 5.38
CA PRO A 236 -0.10 37.05 6.72
C PRO A 236 0.32 35.70 7.31
N SER A 237 1.20 35.76 8.29
CA SER A 237 1.69 34.64 9.09
C SER A 237 0.58 34.14 10.03
N ARG A 238 -0.47 33.59 9.43
CA ARG A 238 -1.67 33.09 10.09
C ARG A 238 -1.91 31.67 9.65
N CYS A 239 -2.06 30.80 10.63
CA CYS A 239 -2.36 29.42 10.39
C CYS A 239 -3.85 29.22 10.52
N SER A 240 -4.47 28.85 9.42
CA SER A 240 -5.89 28.55 9.39
C SER A 240 -6.12 27.28 8.58
N GLN A 241 -7.15 26.57 8.99
CA GLN A 241 -7.60 25.36 8.35
C GLN A 241 -9.12 25.43 8.17
N PRO A 242 -9.63 25.30 6.94
CA PRO A 242 -11.06 25.14 6.69
C PRO A 242 -11.54 23.76 7.20
N PRO A 243 -12.86 23.48 7.14
CA PRO A 243 -13.38 22.15 7.44
C PRO A 243 -12.60 21.02 6.76
N PRO A 244 -12.46 19.87 7.43
CA PRO A 244 -11.86 18.67 6.84
C PRO A 244 -12.69 18.21 5.64
N HIS A 245 -12.03 17.55 4.69
CA HIS A 245 -12.73 17.08 3.49
C HIS A 245 -13.78 16.01 3.81
N VAL A 246 -13.46 15.08 4.70
CA VAL A 246 -14.37 14.07 5.22
C VAL A 246 -14.81 14.44 6.64
N LYS A 247 -16.10 14.40 6.94
CA LYS A 247 -16.67 14.88 8.21
C LYS A 247 -16.39 13.97 9.42
N TYR A 248 -16.63 12.66 9.30
CA TYR A 248 -16.25 11.66 10.29
C TYR A 248 -15.09 10.81 9.75
N ARG A 249 -13.96 10.76 10.46
CA ARG A 249 -12.71 10.13 9.98
C ARG A 249 -12.14 9.29 11.10
N GLY A 250 -11.94 8.00 10.85
CA GLY A 250 -11.63 7.09 11.94
C GLY A 250 -11.06 5.75 11.55
N ILE A 251 -10.79 4.96 12.58
CA ILE A 251 -10.33 3.58 12.47
C ILE A 251 -11.36 2.64 13.11
N PHE A 252 -11.26 1.37 12.77
CA PHE A 252 -11.91 0.25 13.43
C PHE A 252 -10.81 -0.68 13.95
N LEU A 253 -10.74 -0.81 15.27
CA LEU A 253 -9.96 -1.87 15.92
C LEU A 253 -10.75 -3.17 15.79
N ASN A 254 -10.25 -4.10 15.01
CA ASN A 254 -10.89 -5.37 14.68
C ASN A 254 -9.82 -6.44 14.56
N ASP A 255 -10.24 -7.69 14.37
CA ASP A 255 -9.33 -8.80 14.10
C ASP A 255 -8.26 -8.96 15.21
N GLU A 256 -8.57 -8.42 16.40
CA GLU A 256 -7.64 -8.00 17.46
C GLU A 256 -7.01 -9.15 18.26
N GLU A 257 -7.43 -10.38 17.96
CA GLU A 257 -6.90 -11.59 18.58
C GLU A 257 -5.99 -12.36 17.62
N PRO A 258 -4.77 -12.75 18.06
CA PRO A 258 -4.27 -12.70 19.43
C PRO A 258 -3.47 -11.44 19.82
N ALA A 259 -3.10 -10.57 18.89
CA ALA A 259 -2.05 -9.59 19.10
C ALA A 259 -2.46 -8.43 20.01
N LEU A 260 -3.34 -7.54 19.56
CA LEU A 260 -3.76 -6.35 20.29
C LEU A 260 -4.44 -6.71 21.62
N THR A 261 -5.25 -7.77 21.64
CA THR A 261 -5.92 -8.25 22.85
C THR A 261 -4.92 -8.71 23.92
N ASN A 262 -3.92 -9.53 23.58
CA ASN A 262 -2.94 -9.98 24.58
C ASN A 262 -1.99 -8.87 25.00
N TRP A 263 -1.63 -7.96 24.09
CA TRP A 263 -0.89 -6.75 24.43
C TRP A 263 -1.66 -5.89 25.45
N ALA A 264 -2.95 -5.63 25.21
CA ALA A 264 -3.78 -4.85 26.11
C ALA A 264 -3.90 -5.51 27.50
N ARG A 265 -4.16 -6.83 27.54
CA ARG A 265 -4.19 -7.61 28.79
C ARG A 265 -2.89 -7.50 29.57
N LYS A 266 -1.74 -7.61 28.90
CA LYS A 266 -0.42 -7.54 29.52
C LYS A 266 -0.10 -6.16 30.07
N HIS A 267 -0.33 -5.10 29.29
CA HIS A 267 0.18 -3.76 29.61
C HIS A 267 -0.80 -2.89 30.39
N PHE A 268 -2.10 -3.11 30.25
CA PHE A 268 -3.15 -2.36 30.94
C PHE A 268 -3.92 -3.21 31.97
N ARG A 269 -3.49 -4.47 32.18
CA ARG A 269 -3.95 -5.42 33.22
C ARG A 269 -5.43 -5.81 33.13
N GLY A 270 -5.88 -6.37 32.00
CA GLY A 270 -7.18 -7.08 31.95
C GLY A 270 -7.08 -8.44 32.68
N PRO A 271 -7.96 -8.76 33.65
CA PRO A 271 -9.42 -8.59 33.56
C PRO A 271 -10.01 -7.64 34.61
N PHE A 272 -11.00 -6.85 34.20
CA PHE A 272 -11.85 -6.10 35.12
C PHE A 272 -12.74 -7.07 35.92
N PRO A 273 -13.02 -6.80 37.21
CA PRO A 273 -14.15 -7.42 37.86
C PRO A 273 -15.46 -7.07 37.14
N PRO A 274 -16.44 -8.00 37.10
CA PRO A 274 -16.38 -9.32 37.72
C PRO A 274 -15.76 -10.39 36.79
N SER A 275 -15.34 -11.51 37.39
CA SER A 275 -14.69 -12.66 36.72
C SER A 275 -15.49 -13.30 35.58
N ASP A 276 -16.73 -12.86 35.37
CA ASP A 276 -17.65 -13.25 34.30
C ASP A 276 -17.60 -12.33 33.07
N ASN A 277 -16.84 -11.23 33.09
CA ASN A 277 -16.73 -10.27 31.98
C ASN A 277 -15.27 -9.89 31.62
N PRO A 278 -14.59 -10.65 30.75
CA PRO A 278 -13.15 -10.57 30.52
C PRO A 278 -12.74 -9.49 29.49
N ASN A 279 -13.18 -8.24 29.68
CA ASN A 279 -12.75 -7.12 28.81
C ASN A 279 -11.22 -6.94 28.87
N ALA A 280 -10.58 -6.89 27.70
CA ALA A 280 -9.17 -6.63 27.55
C ALA A 280 -8.86 -5.11 27.46
N PHE A 281 -9.81 -4.30 26.96
CA PHE A 281 -9.57 -2.90 26.60
C PHE A 281 -10.25 -1.91 27.54
N ASN A 282 -9.45 -1.05 28.19
CA ASN A 282 -9.92 -0.06 29.16
C ASN A 282 -9.60 1.38 28.77
N ASP A 283 -10.10 2.31 29.57
CA ASP A 283 -9.99 3.75 29.36
C ASP A 283 -8.53 4.23 29.40
N GLN A 284 -7.66 3.56 30.15
CA GLN A 284 -6.22 3.84 30.14
C GLN A 284 -5.57 3.52 28.79
N MET A 285 -5.91 2.36 28.20
CA MET A 285 -5.46 2.00 26.85
C MET A 285 -6.08 2.95 25.81
N TYR A 286 -7.39 3.16 25.89
CA TYR A 286 -8.11 4.00 24.93
C TYR A 286 -7.70 5.48 25.01
N ALA A 287 -7.23 6.00 26.15
CA ALA A 287 -6.66 7.33 26.24
C ALA A 287 -5.53 7.55 25.22
N HIS A 288 -4.66 6.54 25.06
CA HIS A 288 -3.61 6.59 24.05
C HIS A 288 -4.17 6.54 22.62
N VAL A 289 -5.17 5.68 22.37
CA VAL A 289 -5.82 5.58 21.05
C VAL A 289 -6.51 6.89 20.66
N PHE A 290 -7.24 7.50 21.59
CA PHE A 290 -7.94 8.77 21.37
C PHE A 290 -6.95 9.91 21.10
N GLU A 291 -5.85 9.99 21.86
CA GLU A 291 -4.81 10.98 21.60
C GLU A 291 -4.17 10.79 20.22
N LEU A 292 -3.88 9.55 19.81
CA LEU A 292 -3.36 9.24 18.48
C LEU A 292 -4.33 9.71 17.38
N LEU A 293 -5.62 9.39 17.51
CA LEU A 293 -6.64 9.82 16.54
C LEU A 293 -6.69 11.35 16.41
N LEU A 294 -6.71 12.07 17.53
CA LEU A 294 -6.73 13.54 17.51
C LEU A 294 -5.45 14.12 16.88
N ARG A 295 -4.28 13.54 17.16
CA ARG A 295 -3.00 13.94 16.54
C ARG A 295 -2.96 13.67 15.04
N LEU A 296 -3.66 12.62 14.58
CA LEU A 296 -3.89 12.32 13.16
C LEU A 296 -5.03 13.12 12.53
N ARG A 297 -5.66 14.05 13.27
CA ARG A 297 -6.85 14.82 12.87
C ARG A 297 -8.05 13.94 12.51
N ALA A 298 -8.12 12.75 13.09
CA ALA A 298 -9.29 11.89 13.10
C ALA A 298 -10.22 12.27 14.28
N ASN A 299 -11.48 11.84 14.19
CA ASN A 299 -12.51 12.12 15.20
C ASN A 299 -13.45 10.94 15.45
N TYR A 300 -13.31 9.81 14.77
CA TYR A 300 -14.26 8.69 14.79
C TYR A 300 -13.57 7.38 15.16
N LEU A 301 -14.28 6.49 15.86
CA LEU A 301 -13.76 5.16 16.23
C LEU A 301 -14.89 4.12 16.25
N TRP A 302 -14.63 2.96 15.65
CA TRP A 302 -15.26 1.70 16.04
C TRP A 302 -14.29 0.94 16.97
N PRO A 303 -14.70 0.65 18.22
CA PRO A 303 -13.82 0.01 19.19
C PRO A 303 -13.68 -1.49 18.93
N ALA A 304 -12.70 -2.12 19.60
CA ALA A 304 -12.55 -3.58 19.63
C ALA A 304 -13.83 -4.24 20.16
N MET A 305 -14.22 -5.35 19.54
CA MET A 305 -15.58 -5.88 19.69
C MET A 305 -15.72 -7.39 19.55
N TRP A 306 -14.65 -8.15 19.30
CA TRP A 306 -14.75 -9.62 19.23
C TRP A 306 -15.20 -10.22 20.57
N HIS A 307 -14.59 -9.76 21.66
CA HIS A 307 -14.90 -10.19 23.02
C HIS A 307 -15.14 -9.04 24.01
N ASP A 308 -14.98 -7.79 23.58
CA ASP A 308 -15.08 -6.61 24.44
C ASP A 308 -16.40 -5.85 24.26
N THR A 309 -16.84 -5.21 25.35
CA THR A 309 -18.10 -4.45 25.45
C THR A 309 -17.83 -2.98 25.73
N PHE A 310 -17.23 -2.27 24.78
CA PHE A 310 -16.64 -0.93 24.96
C PHE A 310 -17.51 0.04 25.79
N ALA A 311 -18.78 0.22 25.42
CA ALA A 311 -19.64 1.25 26.01
C ALA A 311 -19.97 1.02 27.50
N VAL A 312 -19.74 -0.20 28.00
CA VAL A 312 -20.07 -0.61 29.37
C VAL A 312 -18.89 -1.27 30.10
N ALA A 313 -17.74 -1.40 29.43
CA ALA A 313 -16.51 -1.94 30.02
C ALA A 313 -16.12 -1.12 31.26
N GLY A 314 -15.78 -1.82 32.34
CA GLY A 314 -15.43 -1.22 33.63
C GLY A 314 -16.60 -0.88 34.56
N LEU A 315 -17.86 -1.17 34.18
CA LEU A 315 -18.99 -1.09 35.10
C LEU A 315 -19.04 -2.33 36.02
N ASP A 316 -19.18 -2.11 37.33
CA ASP A 316 -19.29 -3.19 38.33
C ASP A 316 -20.48 -4.14 38.08
N LYS A 317 -21.59 -3.59 37.54
CA LYS A 317 -22.79 -4.33 37.13
C LYS A 317 -23.53 -3.57 36.06
N LEU A 318 -24.15 -4.29 35.12
CA LEU A 318 -25.05 -3.66 34.16
C LEU A 318 -26.42 -3.36 34.80
N PRO A 319 -26.86 -2.09 34.77
CA PRO A 319 -28.21 -1.73 35.21
C PRO A 319 -29.27 -2.55 34.45
N GLY A 320 -30.19 -3.17 35.19
CA GLY A 320 -31.28 -3.97 34.62
C GLY A 320 -30.82 -5.12 33.71
N GLY A 321 -29.61 -5.65 33.90
CA GLY A 321 -29.03 -6.68 33.01
C GLY A 321 -28.83 -6.20 31.57
N GLY A 322 -28.65 -4.88 31.38
CA GLY A 322 -28.52 -4.26 30.06
C GLY A 322 -29.84 -4.08 29.31
N LYS A 323 -31.00 -4.27 29.93
CA LYS A 323 -32.34 -4.18 29.28
C LYS A 323 -33.21 -3.03 29.76
N ASN A 324 -32.91 -2.42 30.93
CA ASN A 324 -33.79 -1.40 31.53
C ASN A 324 -33.00 -0.19 32.10
N GLY A 325 -33.44 1.02 31.74
CA GLY A 325 -32.63 2.22 31.54
C GLY A 325 -32.33 3.10 32.76
N THR A 326 -31.06 3.09 33.18
CA THR A 326 -30.45 4.24 33.89
C THR A 326 -29.69 5.18 32.97
N GLY A 327 -29.48 4.80 31.69
CA GLY A 327 -28.57 5.50 30.77
C GLY A 327 -27.10 5.44 31.18
N ALA A 328 -26.70 4.54 32.09
CA ALA A 328 -25.31 4.48 32.55
C ALA A 328 -24.36 4.03 31.43
N ALA A 329 -23.30 4.81 31.22
CA ALA A 329 -22.17 4.52 30.35
C ALA A 329 -20.93 4.15 31.17
N GLY A 330 -20.08 3.27 30.64
CA GLY A 330 -18.80 2.91 31.22
C GLY A 330 -17.73 4.01 31.03
N PRO A 331 -16.61 3.93 31.77
CA PRO A 331 -15.50 4.89 31.69
C PRO A 331 -14.94 5.08 30.27
N ASN A 332 -14.87 4.04 29.44
CA ASN A 332 -14.37 4.15 28.07
C ASN A 332 -15.18 5.15 27.22
N LEU A 333 -16.52 5.02 27.24
CA LEU A 333 -17.42 5.89 26.48
C LEU A 333 -17.42 7.33 27.02
N MET A 334 -17.36 7.48 28.35
CA MET A 334 -17.25 8.81 28.96
C MET A 334 -15.93 9.50 28.62
N LEU A 335 -14.83 8.75 28.60
CA LEU A 335 -13.52 9.27 28.20
C LEU A 335 -13.51 9.69 26.73
N ALA A 336 -14.10 8.87 25.83
CA ALA A 336 -14.21 9.21 24.41
C ALA A 336 -14.89 10.59 24.22
N ASN A 337 -16.05 10.79 24.86
CA ASN A 337 -16.75 12.08 24.81
C ASN A 337 -15.90 13.23 25.39
N ASN A 338 -15.23 12.99 26.52
CA ASN A 338 -14.37 13.99 27.17
C ASN A 338 -13.13 14.34 26.35
N MET A 339 -12.61 13.42 25.54
CA MET A 339 -11.51 13.69 24.60
C MET A 339 -12.02 14.19 23.23
N GLY A 340 -13.33 14.19 23.00
CA GLY A 340 -13.95 14.69 21.78
C GLY A 340 -14.00 13.67 20.65
N ILE A 341 -13.85 12.37 20.93
CA ILE A 341 -14.00 11.29 19.95
C ILE A 341 -15.49 10.97 19.77
N VAL A 342 -15.94 10.98 18.52
CA VAL A 342 -17.25 10.52 18.10
C VAL A 342 -17.22 9.00 18.06
N MET A 343 -18.12 8.35 18.79
CA MET A 343 -18.18 6.90 18.84
C MET A 343 -19.16 6.34 17.82
N GLY A 344 -18.79 5.21 17.22
CA GLY A 344 -19.67 4.37 16.44
C GLY A 344 -19.49 2.89 16.79
N THR A 345 -20.22 2.06 16.07
CA THR A 345 -20.14 0.61 16.16
C THR A 345 -20.15 0.02 14.75
N SER A 346 -19.60 -1.19 14.58
CA SER A 346 -19.55 -1.83 13.27
C SER A 346 -20.95 -2.04 12.69
N HIS A 347 -21.03 -2.31 11.39
CA HIS A 347 -22.31 -2.38 10.65
C HIS A 347 -23.30 -3.46 11.12
N GLN A 348 -22.88 -4.37 11.99
CA GLN A 348 -23.71 -5.42 12.58
C GLN A 348 -24.13 -5.14 14.04
N GLU A 349 -23.71 -4.00 14.59
CA GLU A 349 -23.85 -3.62 15.99
C GLU A 349 -24.79 -2.42 16.14
N PRO A 350 -26.10 -2.57 15.87
CA PRO A 350 -26.99 -1.43 15.79
C PRO A 350 -27.23 -0.77 17.16
N MET A 351 -27.62 0.49 17.12
CA MET A 351 -28.11 1.25 18.27
C MET A 351 -27.07 1.42 19.38
N ALA A 352 -25.81 1.62 18.97
CA ALA A 352 -24.65 1.81 19.85
C ALA A 352 -24.43 0.64 20.80
N ARG A 353 -24.69 -0.61 20.38
CA ARG A 353 -24.55 -1.84 21.19
C ARG A 353 -23.54 -2.79 20.56
N ASN A 354 -22.49 -3.14 21.29
CA ASN A 354 -21.49 -4.09 20.82
C ASN A 354 -22.04 -5.52 20.79
N THR A 355 -21.54 -6.33 19.86
CA THR A 355 -21.99 -7.72 19.66
C THR A 355 -21.90 -8.57 20.95
N PRO A 356 -20.80 -8.51 21.73
CA PRO A 356 -20.69 -9.31 22.94
C PRO A 356 -21.71 -8.94 24.03
N GLU A 357 -22.32 -7.75 23.96
CA GLU A 357 -23.37 -7.37 24.91
C GLU A 357 -24.63 -8.23 24.75
N TRP A 358 -24.97 -8.60 23.51
CA TRP A 358 -26.08 -9.51 23.25
C TRP A 358 -25.75 -10.95 23.65
N THR A 359 -24.56 -11.44 23.30
CA THR A 359 -24.17 -12.83 23.64
C THR A 359 -24.03 -13.05 25.14
N THR A 360 -23.69 -12.00 25.89
CA THR A 360 -23.50 -12.09 27.34
C THR A 360 -24.78 -11.83 28.12
N TRP A 361 -25.60 -10.84 27.74
CA TRP A 361 -26.76 -10.41 28.54
C TRP A 361 -28.10 -10.33 27.79
N GLY A 362 -28.10 -10.61 26.48
CA GLY A 362 -29.32 -10.69 25.67
C GLY A 362 -30.31 -11.75 26.17
N ALA A 363 -31.54 -11.73 25.66
CA ALA A 363 -32.49 -12.83 25.88
C ALA A 363 -33.28 -13.14 24.62
N GLY A 364 -33.42 -14.43 24.34
CA GLY A 364 -34.08 -14.95 23.15
C GLY A 364 -33.16 -14.95 21.93
N GLN A 365 -33.74 -15.25 20.76
CA GLN A 365 -33.01 -15.31 19.50
C GLN A 365 -32.70 -13.90 18.97
N TRP A 366 -31.61 -13.76 18.21
CA TRP A 366 -31.32 -12.55 17.45
C TRP A 366 -32.15 -12.54 16.15
N ASP A 367 -33.47 -12.46 16.33
CA ASP A 367 -34.48 -12.53 15.28
C ASP A 367 -35.61 -11.56 15.63
N PHE A 368 -35.85 -10.57 14.77
CA PHE A 368 -36.82 -9.53 15.05
C PHE A 368 -38.28 -9.97 14.84
N ASP A 369 -38.55 -11.00 14.04
CA ASP A 369 -39.92 -11.50 13.88
C ASP A 369 -40.37 -12.33 15.08
N VAL A 370 -39.44 -13.01 15.76
CA VAL A 370 -39.73 -13.86 16.91
C VAL A 370 -39.50 -13.15 18.25
N ASN A 371 -38.58 -12.17 18.31
CA ASN A 371 -38.06 -11.62 19.57
C ASN A 371 -38.01 -10.08 19.60
N ALA A 372 -38.95 -9.42 18.92
CA ALA A 372 -38.99 -7.96 18.75
C ALA A 372 -38.90 -7.17 20.06
N ASP A 373 -39.64 -7.57 21.10
CA ASP A 373 -39.72 -6.80 22.36
C ASP A 373 -38.38 -6.77 23.09
N ASN A 374 -37.72 -7.93 23.23
CA ASN A 374 -36.40 -8.01 23.88
C ASN A 374 -35.33 -7.24 23.09
N LEU A 375 -35.35 -7.29 21.76
CA LEU A 375 -34.44 -6.53 20.91
C LEU A 375 -34.69 -5.03 21.01
N THR A 376 -35.96 -4.61 21.04
CA THR A 376 -36.35 -3.21 21.18
C THR A 376 -35.91 -2.66 22.54
N ASP A 377 -36.10 -3.40 23.62
CA ASP A 377 -35.63 -3.03 24.96
C ASP A 377 -34.10 -2.97 25.04
N PHE A 378 -33.42 -3.93 24.41
CA PHE A 378 -31.96 -3.97 24.29
C PHE A 378 -31.42 -2.73 23.55
N TRP A 379 -32.05 -2.32 22.45
CA TRP A 379 -31.68 -1.13 21.68
C TRP A 379 -32.02 0.17 22.42
N ARG A 380 -33.11 0.21 23.18
CA ARG A 380 -33.50 1.39 23.96
C ARG A 380 -32.41 1.78 24.96
N TYR A 381 -31.81 0.81 25.65
CA TYR A 381 -30.71 1.09 26.57
C TYR A 381 -29.48 1.66 25.85
N GLY A 382 -29.14 1.13 24.67
CA GLY A 382 -28.06 1.66 23.83
C GLY A 382 -28.27 3.12 23.41
N ALA A 383 -29.49 3.46 22.97
CA ALA A 383 -29.86 4.85 22.67
C ALA A 383 -29.79 5.76 23.90
N GLN A 384 -30.28 5.31 25.05
CA GLN A 384 -30.32 6.12 26.28
C GLN A 384 -28.94 6.40 26.89
N ARG A 385 -28.00 5.45 26.83
CA ARG A 385 -26.65 5.67 27.40
C ARG A 385 -25.76 6.57 26.56
N SER A 386 -26.07 6.68 25.27
CA SER A 386 -25.36 7.50 24.30
C SER A 386 -26.05 8.84 24.04
N ASP A 387 -27.20 9.09 24.67
CA ASP A 387 -27.92 10.35 24.56
C ASP A 387 -27.09 11.52 25.11
N GLY A 388 -27.04 12.62 24.36
CA GLY A 388 -26.19 13.76 24.67
C GLY A 388 -24.68 13.56 24.47
N LEU A 389 -24.22 12.38 24.03
CA LEU A 389 -22.82 12.11 23.69
C LEU A 389 -22.58 12.20 22.18
N ASP A 390 -21.34 12.45 21.77
CA ASP A 390 -20.94 12.42 20.37
C ASP A 390 -21.00 10.98 19.81
N THR A 391 -22.13 10.61 19.20
CA THR A 391 -22.39 9.26 18.70
C THR A 391 -22.95 9.28 17.27
N VAL A 392 -22.45 8.39 16.41
CA VAL A 392 -23.13 8.03 15.15
C VAL A 392 -23.75 6.66 15.32
N TYR A 393 -25.08 6.59 15.30
CA TYR A 393 -25.84 5.38 15.54
C TYR A 393 -25.90 4.51 14.28
N THR A 394 -25.33 3.31 14.36
CA THR A 394 -25.57 2.27 13.36
C THR A 394 -27.03 1.83 13.43
N VAL A 395 -27.73 1.87 12.29
CA VAL A 395 -29.11 1.38 12.14
C VAL A 395 -29.15 0.20 11.16
N GLY A 396 -30.28 -0.50 11.14
CA GLY A 396 -30.43 -1.79 10.45
C GLY A 396 -30.15 -2.97 11.39
N MET A 397 -30.16 -4.18 10.83
CA MET A 397 -29.87 -5.40 11.58
C MET A 397 -29.33 -6.45 10.60
N ARG A 398 -28.17 -7.02 10.93
CA ARG A 398 -27.60 -8.21 10.27
C ARG A 398 -27.63 -9.38 11.26
N GLY A 399 -27.35 -10.59 10.80
CA GLY A 399 -27.27 -11.74 11.69
C GLY A 399 -26.08 -11.63 12.66
N ASN A 400 -26.19 -12.30 13.80
CA ASN A 400 -25.18 -12.24 14.86
C ASN A 400 -23.88 -12.96 14.43
N GLY A 401 -22.72 -12.30 14.49
CA GLY A 401 -21.43 -12.89 14.12
C GLY A 401 -21.03 -12.70 12.65
N ASP A 402 -21.35 -11.54 12.08
CA ASP A 402 -21.03 -11.07 10.72
C ASP A 402 -21.62 -11.91 9.58
N ILE A 403 -22.84 -12.40 9.80
CA ILE A 403 -23.60 -13.18 8.84
C ILE A 403 -24.83 -12.42 8.35
N GLY A 404 -25.35 -12.82 7.18
CA GLY A 404 -26.62 -12.30 6.68
C GLY A 404 -27.77 -12.61 7.64
N LEU A 405 -28.74 -11.69 7.75
CA LEU A 405 -29.94 -11.92 8.57
C LEU A 405 -30.82 -13.00 7.92
N GLU A 406 -31.04 -14.11 8.62
CA GLU A 406 -31.92 -15.18 8.18
C GLU A 406 -33.36 -14.65 8.04
N GLY A 407 -34.05 -15.02 6.95
CA GLY A 407 -35.41 -14.53 6.67
C GLY A 407 -35.51 -13.05 6.26
N ALA A 408 -34.39 -12.36 6.05
CA ALA A 408 -34.40 -10.94 5.67
C ALA A 408 -35.27 -10.63 4.45
N SER A 409 -36.05 -9.56 4.56
CA SER A 409 -36.84 -8.98 3.47
C SER A 409 -36.79 -7.45 3.58
N VAL A 410 -37.08 -6.75 2.48
CA VAL A 410 -37.18 -5.28 2.46
C VAL A 410 -38.14 -4.79 3.55
N ALA A 411 -39.34 -5.39 3.64
CA ALA A 411 -40.34 -5.02 4.63
C ALA A 411 -39.86 -5.23 6.08
N LEU A 412 -39.12 -6.31 6.36
CA LEU A 412 -38.56 -6.56 7.69
C LEU A 412 -37.50 -5.52 8.06
N LEU A 413 -36.57 -5.23 7.14
CA LEU A 413 -35.51 -4.24 7.37
C LEU A 413 -36.09 -2.83 7.58
N GLU A 414 -37.09 -2.43 6.79
CA GLU A 414 -37.80 -1.15 6.97
C GLU A 414 -38.53 -1.08 8.31
N LYS A 415 -39.19 -2.17 8.74
CA LYS A 415 -39.84 -2.26 10.05
C LYS A 415 -38.83 -2.10 11.19
N ILE A 416 -37.69 -2.80 11.11
CA ILE A 416 -36.61 -2.72 12.11
C ILE A 416 -36.10 -1.28 12.24
N VAL A 417 -35.76 -0.64 11.11
CA VAL A 417 -35.25 0.74 11.12
C VAL A 417 -36.30 1.73 11.61
N GLY A 418 -37.59 1.51 11.27
CA GLY A 418 -38.68 2.31 11.81
C GLY A 418 -38.76 2.28 13.34
N VAL A 419 -38.62 1.09 13.94
CA VAL A 419 -38.58 0.93 15.41
C VAL A 419 -37.34 1.59 16.01
N GLN A 420 -36.16 1.32 15.44
CA GLN A 420 -34.90 1.89 15.89
C GLN A 420 -34.92 3.42 15.91
N ARG A 421 -35.42 4.04 14.83
CA ARG A 421 -35.55 5.51 14.74
C ARG A 421 -36.51 6.09 15.77
N GLY A 422 -37.55 5.35 16.14
CA GLY A 422 -38.46 5.74 17.23
C GLY A 422 -37.80 5.79 18.61
N LEU A 423 -36.62 5.17 18.78
CA LEU A 423 -35.87 5.16 20.04
C LEU A 423 -34.77 6.23 20.10
N LEU A 424 -34.39 6.83 18.97
CA LEU A 424 -33.28 7.77 18.89
C LEU A 424 -33.68 9.20 19.31
N PRO A 425 -32.74 9.99 19.84
CA PRO A 425 -32.93 11.43 20.03
C PRO A 425 -33.23 12.15 18.71
N ALA A 426 -33.89 13.31 18.80
CA ALA A 426 -34.11 14.17 17.64
C ALA A 426 -32.76 14.63 17.04
N ASN A 427 -32.62 14.54 15.71
CA ASN A 427 -31.41 14.86 14.96
C ASN A 427 -30.19 13.95 15.23
N ALA A 428 -30.39 12.73 15.74
CA ALA A 428 -29.32 11.77 15.91
C ALA A 428 -28.63 11.44 14.56
N SER A 429 -27.30 11.55 14.51
CA SER A 429 -26.50 11.09 13.38
C SER A 429 -26.63 9.57 13.25
N GLN A 430 -26.96 9.10 12.05
CA GLN A 430 -27.21 7.69 11.77
C GLN A 430 -26.42 7.24 10.55
N LEU A 431 -25.97 5.99 10.58
CA LEU A 431 -25.39 5.33 9.42
C LEU A 431 -26.07 4.00 9.17
N TRP A 432 -26.20 3.63 7.90
CA TRP A 432 -26.52 2.26 7.49
C TRP A 432 -25.49 1.80 6.46
N CYS A 433 -24.76 0.74 6.79
CA CYS A 433 -23.75 0.17 5.92
C CYS A 433 -24.36 -0.75 4.88
N MET A 434 -24.09 -0.45 3.61
CA MET A 434 -24.50 -1.24 2.45
C MET A 434 -23.51 -2.40 2.27
N TYR A 435 -23.38 -3.25 3.28
CA TYR A 435 -22.41 -4.34 3.30
C TYR A 435 -23.01 -5.63 2.74
N LYS A 436 -22.32 -6.23 1.76
CA LYS A 436 -22.69 -7.53 1.14
C LYS A 436 -24.18 -7.58 0.77
N GLU A 437 -24.96 -8.44 1.43
CA GLU A 437 -26.38 -8.65 1.11
C GLU A 437 -27.25 -7.41 1.32
N VAL A 438 -26.86 -6.49 2.21
CA VAL A 438 -27.59 -5.23 2.46
C VAL A 438 -27.55 -4.32 1.22
N GLN A 439 -26.41 -4.26 0.52
CA GLN A 439 -26.33 -3.60 -0.78
C GLN A 439 -27.30 -4.24 -1.77
N GLY A 440 -27.39 -5.57 -1.79
CA GLY A 440 -28.32 -6.29 -2.64
C GLY A 440 -29.80 -5.99 -2.36
N TRP A 441 -30.16 -5.72 -1.10
CA TRP A 441 -31.50 -5.25 -0.73
C TRP A 441 -31.76 -3.80 -1.13
N TYR A 442 -30.75 -2.93 -0.97
CA TYR A 442 -30.80 -1.55 -1.44
C TYR A 442 -31.03 -1.46 -2.95
N ASP A 443 -30.31 -2.26 -3.73
CA ASP A 443 -30.49 -2.34 -5.18
C ASP A 443 -31.87 -2.89 -5.60
N LYS A 444 -32.56 -3.61 -4.71
CA LYS A 444 -33.94 -4.09 -4.91
C LYS A 444 -35.02 -3.12 -4.41
N GLY A 445 -34.64 -1.92 -3.97
CA GLY A 445 -35.57 -0.87 -3.57
C GLY A 445 -35.84 -0.77 -2.07
N LEU A 446 -34.94 -1.26 -1.21
CA LEU A 446 -35.00 -0.98 0.23
C LEU A 446 -34.97 0.54 0.47
N ALA A 447 -36.01 1.07 1.12
CA ALA A 447 -36.08 2.49 1.41
C ALA A 447 -35.20 2.87 2.59
N VAL A 448 -34.16 3.68 2.33
CA VAL A 448 -33.30 4.26 3.37
C VAL A 448 -33.69 5.71 3.63
N PRO A 449 -34.05 6.10 4.88
CA PRO A 449 -34.41 7.48 5.20
C PRO A 449 -33.35 8.49 4.75
N ASP A 450 -33.77 9.62 4.21
CA ASP A 450 -32.92 10.58 3.47
C ASP A 450 -31.76 11.16 4.31
N ASP A 451 -31.93 11.27 5.63
CA ASP A 451 -30.94 11.77 6.59
C ASP A 451 -29.92 10.73 7.06
N VAL A 452 -30.09 9.45 6.72
CA VAL A 452 -29.15 8.37 7.10
C VAL A 452 -27.98 8.34 6.13
N ILE A 453 -26.76 8.30 6.68
CA ILE A 453 -25.51 8.14 5.92
C ILE A 453 -25.51 6.76 5.26
N LEU A 454 -25.36 6.73 3.93
CA LEU A 454 -25.08 5.50 3.20
C LEU A 454 -23.59 5.18 3.30
N LEU A 455 -23.23 4.20 4.12
CA LEU A 455 -21.84 3.77 4.25
C LEU A 455 -21.58 2.65 3.24
N TRP A 456 -20.84 2.97 2.17
CA TRP A 456 -20.40 2.00 1.17
C TRP A 456 -19.13 1.30 1.64
N THR A 457 -18.85 0.12 1.12
CA THR A 457 -17.64 -0.64 1.52
C THR A 457 -16.74 -0.93 0.33
N ASP A 458 -15.47 -1.16 0.63
CA ASP A 458 -14.66 -1.99 -0.24
C ASP A 458 -15.10 -3.46 -0.17
N ASP A 459 -14.39 -4.32 -0.91
CA ASP A 459 -14.60 -5.76 -0.98
C ASP A 459 -13.88 -6.54 0.12
N ASN A 460 -13.43 -5.84 1.17
CA ASN A 460 -12.51 -6.30 2.21
C ASN A 460 -11.07 -6.55 1.76
N TRP A 461 -10.70 -6.17 0.53
CA TRP A 461 -9.34 -6.28 -0.02
C TRP A 461 -8.86 -4.96 -0.64
N GLY A 462 -9.49 -3.84 -0.27
CA GLY A 462 -9.15 -2.52 -0.76
C GLY A 462 -9.71 -2.18 -2.14
N GLN A 463 -10.76 -2.86 -2.62
CA GLN A 463 -11.42 -2.53 -3.89
C GLN A 463 -12.83 -2.03 -3.63
N ILE A 464 -13.09 -0.75 -3.91
CA ILE A 464 -14.40 -0.13 -3.69
C ILE A 464 -15.47 -0.88 -4.48
N ARG A 465 -16.55 -1.27 -3.79
CA ARG A 465 -17.66 -2.02 -4.40
C ARG A 465 -18.65 -1.10 -5.11
N ARG A 466 -18.83 0.11 -4.59
CA ARG A 466 -19.86 1.03 -5.08
C ARG A 466 -19.52 2.49 -4.75
N ILE A 467 -19.77 3.38 -5.70
CA ILE A 467 -19.84 4.83 -5.47
C ILE A 467 -21.27 5.34 -5.68
N PRO A 468 -21.71 6.42 -5.00
CA PRO A 468 -23.06 6.94 -5.18
C PRO A 468 -23.29 7.43 -6.62
N ASP A 469 -24.50 7.20 -7.13
CA ASP A 469 -24.98 7.84 -8.36
C ASP A 469 -25.46 9.27 -8.09
N ASP A 470 -25.89 9.98 -9.12
CA ASP A 470 -26.24 11.40 -8.98
C ASP A 470 -27.49 11.64 -8.13
N VAL A 471 -28.39 10.65 -8.01
CA VAL A 471 -29.53 10.73 -7.09
C VAL A 471 -29.06 10.49 -5.66
N GLU A 472 -28.24 9.47 -5.43
CA GLU A 472 -27.68 9.13 -4.13
C GLU A 472 -26.78 10.24 -3.57
N LYS A 473 -26.03 10.94 -4.43
CA LYS A 473 -25.22 12.13 -4.06
C LYS A 473 -26.06 13.29 -3.53
N SER A 474 -27.34 13.37 -3.89
CA SER A 474 -28.24 14.47 -3.47
C SER A 474 -28.89 14.26 -2.10
N ARG A 475 -28.72 13.07 -1.50
CA ARG A 475 -29.30 12.71 -0.20
C ARG A 475 -28.75 13.59 0.92
N LYS A 476 -29.60 13.98 1.88
CA LYS A 476 -29.20 14.82 3.01
C LYS A 476 -28.16 14.18 3.92
N GLY A 477 -28.26 12.87 4.13
CA GLY A 477 -27.30 12.09 4.91
C GLY A 477 -25.98 11.83 4.18
N GLY A 478 -25.87 12.16 2.89
CA GLY A 478 -24.68 11.92 2.08
C GLY A 478 -24.24 10.46 2.04
N SER A 479 -22.93 10.25 1.84
CA SER A 479 -22.33 8.91 1.75
C SER A 479 -20.95 8.87 2.38
N GLY A 480 -20.54 7.66 2.78
CA GLY A 480 -19.20 7.39 3.31
C GLY A 480 -18.60 6.10 2.76
N THR A 481 -17.39 5.77 3.22
CA THR A 481 -16.64 4.58 2.84
C THR A 481 -16.07 3.86 4.07
N TYR A 482 -16.29 2.54 4.14
CA TYR A 482 -15.60 1.60 5.00
C TYR A 482 -14.55 0.83 4.18
N TYR A 483 -13.29 0.91 4.59
CA TYR A 483 -12.14 0.36 3.86
C TYR A 483 -11.31 -0.58 4.75
N HIS A 484 -10.57 -1.52 4.16
CA HIS A 484 -9.78 -2.50 4.90
C HIS A 484 -8.28 -2.37 4.66
N ALA A 485 -7.52 -2.21 5.75
CA ALA A 485 -6.07 -2.45 5.80
C ALA A 485 -5.72 -3.82 6.41
N ASP A 486 -6.70 -4.48 7.01
CA ASP A 486 -6.66 -5.82 7.64
C ASP A 486 -8.00 -6.52 7.41
N TYR A 487 -8.03 -7.86 7.38
CA TYR A 487 -9.28 -8.60 7.21
C TYR A 487 -9.21 -10.08 7.64
N VAL A 488 -10.28 -10.54 8.29
CA VAL A 488 -10.57 -11.96 8.57
C VAL A 488 -11.67 -12.46 7.63
N GLY A 489 -11.29 -13.27 6.64
CA GLY A 489 -12.25 -13.87 5.72
C GLY A 489 -11.66 -14.43 4.44
N SER A 490 -12.54 -14.71 3.47
CA SER A 490 -12.14 -15.25 2.16
C SER A 490 -11.55 -14.19 1.23
N PRO A 491 -10.73 -14.57 0.24
CA PRO A 491 -10.16 -15.92 0.01
C PRO A 491 -9.17 -16.38 1.08
N ARG A 492 -8.53 -15.45 1.80
CA ARG A 492 -7.62 -15.72 2.93
C ARG A 492 -7.47 -14.50 3.83
N SER A 493 -7.50 -14.69 5.15
CA SER A 493 -7.24 -13.60 6.09
C SER A 493 -5.83 -13.02 5.84
N TYR A 494 -5.68 -11.71 5.98
CA TYR A 494 -4.40 -11.02 6.00
C TYR A 494 -4.35 -10.12 7.23
N LYS A 495 -3.53 -10.49 8.20
CA LYS A 495 -3.60 -9.98 9.58
C LYS A 495 -2.25 -9.58 10.18
N TRP A 496 -1.16 -9.97 9.54
CA TRP A 496 0.16 -9.98 10.20
C TRP A 496 0.99 -8.71 9.96
N GLN A 497 0.99 -8.20 8.73
CA GLN A 497 1.88 -7.12 8.28
C GLN A 497 1.13 -6.12 7.42
N ASN A 498 1.71 -4.93 7.24
CA ASN A 498 1.21 -3.99 6.25
C ASN A 498 1.37 -4.54 4.83
N THR A 499 0.25 -4.65 4.12
CA THR A 499 0.16 -5.15 2.74
C THR A 499 -0.54 -4.13 1.81
N ASN A 500 -0.58 -2.87 2.23
CA ASN A 500 -1.29 -1.79 1.54
C ASN A 500 -0.32 -0.99 0.67
N ASN A 501 -0.36 -1.20 -0.65
CA ASN A 501 0.34 -0.34 -1.59
C ASN A 501 -0.35 1.03 -1.63
N LEU A 502 0.35 2.08 -1.18
CA LEU A 502 -0.23 3.42 -1.04
C LEU A 502 -0.68 4.05 -2.37
N MET A 503 -0.10 3.66 -3.50
CA MET A 503 -0.56 4.14 -4.81
C MET A 503 -1.90 3.51 -5.20
N ASN A 504 -2.09 2.22 -4.90
CA ASN A 504 -3.38 1.54 -5.10
C ASN A 504 -4.45 2.13 -4.17
N VAL A 505 -4.10 2.35 -2.90
CA VAL A 505 -4.97 3.03 -1.92
C VAL A 505 -5.36 4.43 -2.40
N TRP A 506 -4.39 5.21 -2.88
CA TRP A 506 -4.63 6.54 -3.41
C TRP A 506 -5.64 6.51 -4.56
N GLU A 507 -5.48 5.59 -5.51
CA GLU A 507 -6.35 5.47 -6.67
C GLU A 507 -7.81 5.20 -6.24
N GLN A 508 -8.01 4.26 -5.32
CA GLN A 508 -9.33 3.90 -4.81
C GLN A 508 -9.94 5.03 -3.98
N LEU A 509 -9.24 5.58 -2.99
CA LEU A 509 -9.79 6.65 -2.16
C LEU A 509 -9.99 7.96 -2.93
N ASN A 510 -9.20 8.23 -3.97
CA ASN A 510 -9.45 9.34 -4.88
C ASN A 510 -10.77 9.11 -5.66
N VAL A 511 -11.09 7.89 -6.07
CA VAL A 511 -12.40 7.55 -6.65
C VAL A 511 -13.53 7.81 -5.65
N ALA A 512 -13.42 7.33 -4.41
CA ALA A 512 -14.43 7.53 -3.37
C ALA A 512 -14.69 9.03 -3.09
N PHE A 513 -13.64 9.76 -2.73
CA PHE A 513 -13.76 11.14 -2.24
C PHE A 513 -14.16 12.12 -3.35
N LYS A 514 -13.65 11.94 -4.58
CA LYS A 514 -14.10 12.76 -5.73
C LYS A 514 -15.56 12.49 -6.12
N ASN A 515 -16.12 11.35 -5.72
CA ASN A 515 -17.53 11.01 -5.93
C ASN A 515 -18.38 11.20 -4.65
N GLN A 516 -18.00 12.13 -3.78
CA GLN A 516 -18.80 12.61 -2.64
C GLN A 516 -19.11 11.55 -1.55
N GLN A 517 -18.23 10.56 -1.39
CA GLN A 517 -18.21 9.72 -0.18
C GLN A 517 -17.44 10.43 0.94
N THR A 518 -17.97 11.56 1.41
CA THR A 518 -17.27 12.51 2.31
C THR A 518 -17.94 12.70 3.67
N GLU A 519 -19.06 12.05 3.96
CA GLU A 519 -19.67 12.14 5.29
C GLU A 519 -18.92 11.30 6.32
N LEU A 520 -18.48 10.09 5.94
CA LEU A 520 -17.78 9.18 6.85
C LEU A 520 -16.69 8.39 6.13
N PHE A 521 -15.50 8.31 6.72
CA PHE A 521 -14.44 7.38 6.33
C PHE A 521 -13.98 6.60 7.56
N ILE A 522 -14.02 5.27 7.46
CA ILE A 522 -13.52 4.38 8.50
C ILE A 522 -12.67 3.28 7.91
N LEU A 523 -11.52 3.02 8.56
CA LEU A 523 -10.53 2.05 8.13
C LEU A 523 -10.44 0.89 9.15
N ASN A 524 -10.69 -0.35 8.74
CA ASN A 524 -10.28 -1.52 9.54
C ASN A 524 -8.75 -1.56 9.54
N VAL A 525 -8.15 -1.47 10.72
CA VAL A 525 -6.69 -1.44 10.92
C VAL A 525 -6.17 -2.68 11.66
N GLY A 526 -7.02 -3.69 11.85
CA GLY A 526 -6.68 -4.85 12.65
C GLY A 526 -6.27 -4.44 14.07
N ASP A 527 -5.07 -4.88 14.44
CA ASP A 527 -4.39 -4.61 15.71
C ASP A 527 -3.83 -3.17 15.87
N LEU A 528 -4.10 -2.26 14.93
CA LEU A 528 -3.50 -0.92 14.77
C LEU A 528 -2.01 -0.94 14.36
N LYS A 529 -1.18 -1.75 15.02
CA LYS A 529 0.21 -2.02 14.61
C LYS A 529 0.23 -3.30 13.76
N PRO A 530 0.99 -3.37 12.65
CA PRO A 530 1.96 -2.39 12.13
C PRO A 530 1.39 -1.56 10.95
N MET A 531 0.23 -0.92 11.13
CA MET A 531 -0.46 -0.16 10.07
C MET A 531 -0.23 1.36 10.13
N GLU A 532 0.85 1.82 10.78
CA GLU A 532 1.07 3.24 11.08
C GLU A 532 1.15 4.11 9.81
N VAL A 533 1.84 3.61 8.78
CA VAL A 533 2.02 4.31 7.50
C VAL A 533 0.69 4.44 6.73
N PRO A 534 -0.06 3.35 6.43
CA PRO A 534 -1.34 3.48 5.74
C PRO A 534 -2.38 4.26 6.55
N ILE A 535 -2.42 4.12 7.88
CA ILE A 535 -3.30 4.96 8.73
C ILE A 535 -2.97 6.44 8.53
N SER A 536 -1.69 6.82 8.63
CA SER A 536 -1.26 8.22 8.44
C SER A 536 -1.63 8.75 7.07
N PHE A 537 -1.44 7.94 6.03
CA PHE A 537 -1.70 8.32 4.65
C PHE A 537 -3.20 8.54 4.40
N MET A 538 -4.04 7.58 4.80
CA MET A 538 -5.47 7.64 4.55
C MET A 538 -6.16 8.71 5.40
N MET A 539 -5.69 8.98 6.62
CA MET A 539 -6.19 10.11 7.42
C MET A 539 -5.80 11.46 6.80
N GLU A 540 -4.61 11.60 6.22
CA GLU A 540 -4.24 12.82 5.47
C GLU A 540 -5.12 12.98 4.22
N MET A 541 -5.42 11.90 3.49
CA MET A 541 -6.37 11.94 2.37
C MET A 541 -7.78 12.36 2.81
N ALA A 542 -8.28 11.83 3.93
CA ALA A 542 -9.61 12.16 4.44
C ALA A 542 -9.68 13.59 5.02
N TYR A 543 -8.57 14.12 5.53
CA TYR A 543 -8.50 15.45 6.11
C TYR A 543 -8.25 16.54 5.04
N ARG A 544 -7.23 16.36 4.19
CA ARG A 544 -6.72 17.33 3.21
C ARG A 544 -6.25 16.65 1.90
N PRO A 545 -7.17 16.12 1.08
CA PRO A 545 -6.81 15.43 -0.16
C PRO A 545 -6.15 16.34 -1.21
N SER A 546 -6.25 17.66 -1.09
CA SER A 546 -5.60 18.62 -2.00
C SER A 546 -4.08 18.45 -2.05
N ARG A 547 -3.44 18.02 -0.95
CA ARG A 547 -1.99 17.74 -0.91
C ARG A 547 -1.60 16.44 -1.62
N LEU A 548 -2.59 15.60 -1.90
CA LEU A 548 -2.48 14.32 -2.58
C LEU A 548 -3.34 14.36 -3.86
N ALA A 549 -3.43 15.52 -4.52
CA ALA A 549 -4.30 15.68 -5.69
C ALA A 549 -3.81 14.93 -6.93
N ALA A 550 -2.55 14.49 -6.95
CA ALA A 550 -1.93 13.81 -8.08
C ALA A 550 -1.08 12.61 -7.61
N PRO A 551 -0.91 11.57 -8.45
CA PRO A 551 -0.16 10.36 -8.09
C PRO A 551 1.27 10.64 -7.61
N GLN A 552 1.95 11.62 -8.22
CA GLN A 552 3.34 11.96 -7.88
C GLN A 552 3.50 12.45 -6.43
N ALA A 553 2.42 12.97 -5.84
CA ALA A 553 2.43 13.43 -4.46
C ALA A 553 2.49 12.28 -3.44
N VAL A 554 2.15 11.04 -3.83
CA VAL A 554 2.18 9.87 -2.95
C VAL A 554 3.60 9.56 -2.49
N MET A 555 4.56 9.42 -3.41
CA MET A 555 5.95 9.14 -3.05
C MET A 555 6.58 10.30 -2.27
N ALA A 556 6.28 11.55 -2.67
CA ALA A 556 6.74 12.73 -1.95
C ALA A 556 6.17 12.78 -0.52
N TRP A 557 4.94 12.29 -0.31
CA TRP A 557 4.35 12.19 1.02
C TRP A 557 5.08 11.15 1.89
N VAL A 558 5.45 10.00 1.34
CA VAL A 558 6.21 8.96 2.08
C VAL A 558 7.57 9.49 2.49
N GLU A 559 8.29 10.15 1.58
CA GLU A 559 9.59 10.77 1.89
C GLU A 559 9.45 11.80 3.02
N ARG A 560 8.45 12.67 2.94
CA ARG A 560 8.16 13.64 4.00
C ARG A 560 7.78 12.99 5.32
N TRP A 561 7.01 11.90 5.29
CA TRP A 561 6.65 11.15 6.49
C TRP A 561 7.90 10.53 7.14
N CYS A 562 8.79 9.93 6.34
CA CYS A 562 10.07 9.39 6.82
C CYS A 562 10.99 10.49 7.39
N ALA A 563 11.15 11.60 6.67
CA ALA A 563 11.96 12.74 7.11
C ALA A 563 11.50 13.24 8.49
N ARG A 564 10.19 13.45 8.65
CA ARG A 564 9.59 13.89 9.92
C ARG A 564 9.63 12.83 11.02
N THR A 565 9.58 11.54 10.70
CA THR A 565 9.56 10.46 11.70
C THR A 565 10.95 10.14 12.25
N PHE A 566 11.99 10.28 11.42
CA PHE A 566 13.36 9.90 11.77
C PHE A 566 14.30 11.08 11.94
N ALA A 567 13.76 12.31 12.00
CA ALA A 567 14.53 13.55 12.13
C ALA A 567 15.66 13.67 11.09
N THR A 568 15.34 13.41 9.82
CA THR A 568 16.29 13.53 8.70
C THR A 568 15.89 14.67 7.77
N ASP A 569 16.85 15.17 6.98
CA ASP A 569 16.61 16.24 6.02
C ASP A 569 15.62 15.78 4.93
N GLU A 570 14.54 16.53 4.74
CA GLU A 570 13.64 16.33 3.60
C GLU A 570 14.40 16.54 2.28
N GLY A 571 14.23 15.65 1.29
CA GLY A 571 15.08 15.65 0.09
C GLY A 571 16.44 14.95 0.26
N GLY A 572 16.85 14.67 1.50
CA GLY A 572 18.13 14.07 1.84
C GLY A 572 18.24 12.58 1.49
N GLU A 573 19.47 12.08 1.39
CA GLU A 573 19.74 10.68 1.02
C GLU A 573 19.10 9.68 2.00
N VAL A 574 19.14 9.95 3.31
CA VAL A 574 18.58 9.05 4.33
C VAL A 574 17.06 8.99 4.24
N ALA A 575 16.38 10.15 4.12
CA ALA A 575 14.93 10.20 3.97
C ALA A 575 14.46 9.44 2.73
N LYS A 576 15.18 9.56 1.61
CA LYS A 576 14.91 8.82 0.38
C LYS A 576 15.10 7.31 0.54
N LYS A 577 16.16 6.86 1.21
CA LYS A 577 16.38 5.43 1.49
C LYS A 577 15.32 4.87 2.43
N LEU A 578 14.93 5.61 3.47
CA LEU A 578 13.82 5.24 4.35
C LEU A 578 12.52 5.13 3.57
N ALA A 579 12.22 6.09 2.69
CA ALA A 579 11.03 6.07 1.85
C ALA A 579 11.04 4.90 0.86
N GLU A 580 12.20 4.58 0.29
CA GLU A 580 12.38 3.41 -0.59
C GLU A 580 12.04 2.12 0.14
N VAL A 581 12.52 1.94 1.38
CA VAL A 581 12.22 0.76 2.18
C VAL A 581 10.75 0.73 2.61
N VAL A 582 10.24 1.84 3.17
CA VAL A 582 8.86 1.92 3.69
C VAL A 582 7.82 1.68 2.59
N TYR A 583 8.03 2.29 1.43
CA TYR A 583 7.17 2.02 0.28
C TYR A 583 7.41 0.61 -0.25
N GLY A 584 8.68 0.22 -0.42
CA GLY A 584 9.09 -1.03 -1.05
C GLY A 584 8.54 -2.28 -0.38
N TYR A 585 8.59 -2.40 0.95
CA TYR A 585 8.06 -3.61 1.60
C TYR A 585 6.53 -3.70 1.42
N SER A 586 5.83 -2.58 1.46
CA SER A 586 4.37 -2.54 1.29
C SER A 586 3.95 -2.85 -0.15
N GLU A 587 4.74 -2.39 -1.12
CA GLU A 587 4.60 -2.71 -2.54
C GLU A 587 4.77 -4.22 -2.77
N LEU A 588 5.85 -4.81 -2.25
CA LEU A 588 6.15 -6.23 -2.44
C LEU A 588 5.12 -7.13 -1.74
N ASN A 589 4.69 -6.77 -0.52
CA ASN A 589 3.63 -7.49 0.19
C ASN A 589 2.24 -7.33 -0.45
N ALA A 590 2.00 -6.26 -1.20
CA ALA A 590 0.74 -6.06 -1.92
C ALA A 590 0.64 -6.89 -3.20
N ARG A 591 1.76 -7.37 -3.76
CA ARG A 591 1.77 -8.27 -4.92
C ARG A 591 1.00 -9.55 -4.62
N ILE A 592 1.39 -10.21 -3.54
CA ILE A 592 0.72 -11.37 -2.95
C ILE A 592 0.86 -11.23 -1.43
N LYS A 593 -0.27 -11.24 -0.71
CA LYS A 593 -0.29 -11.09 0.75
C LYS A 593 0.59 -12.18 1.41
N PRO A 594 1.33 -11.89 2.50
CA PRO A 594 2.22 -12.85 3.16
C PRO A 594 1.57 -14.20 3.45
N GLU A 595 0.32 -14.21 3.93
CA GLU A 595 -0.44 -15.41 4.25
C GLU A 595 -0.83 -16.24 3.02
N LEU A 596 -0.84 -15.64 1.82
CA LEU A 596 -1.07 -16.32 0.53
C LEU A 596 0.21 -16.92 -0.07
N VAL A 597 1.39 -16.42 0.31
CA VAL A 597 2.68 -16.93 -0.20
C VAL A 597 2.88 -18.38 0.24
N ASN A 598 3.29 -19.22 -0.70
CA ASN A 598 3.62 -20.62 -0.49
C ASN A 598 4.74 -21.08 -1.44
N ALA A 599 5.12 -22.36 -1.36
CA ALA A 599 6.24 -22.94 -2.11
C ALA A 599 6.11 -22.90 -3.64
N THR A 600 4.90 -22.63 -4.16
CA THR A 600 4.58 -22.57 -5.60
C THR A 600 4.19 -21.18 -6.08
N THR A 601 4.14 -20.18 -5.19
CA THR A 601 3.73 -18.80 -5.54
C THR A 601 4.67 -18.18 -6.57
N TRP A 602 5.98 -18.31 -6.37
CA TRP A 602 6.99 -17.78 -7.28
C TRP A 602 7.57 -18.90 -8.11
N SER A 603 7.48 -18.78 -9.43
CA SER A 603 7.98 -19.81 -10.34
C SER A 603 9.49 -19.99 -10.20
N LEU A 604 9.92 -21.21 -9.89
CA LEU A 604 11.32 -21.62 -9.88
C LEU A 604 11.86 -21.94 -11.30
N LEU A 605 10.96 -22.07 -12.28
CA LEU A 605 11.27 -22.59 -13.60
C LEU A 605 11.03 -21.56 -14.71
N ARG A 606 10.25 -20.52 -14.45
CA ARG A 606 9.78 -19.61 -15.49
C ARG A 606 10.24 -18.22 -15.18
N HIS A 607 10.87 -17.64 -16.19
CA HIS A 607 11.32 -16.26 -16.18
C HIS A 607 12.19 -15.90 -14.98
N ARG A 608 12.90 -16.79 -14.28
CA ARG A 608 13.65 -16.42 -13.06
C ARG A 608 12.80 -15.63 -12.05
N GLU A 609 11.51 -15.98 -11.93
CA GLU A 609 10.56 -15.21 -11.14
C GLU A 609 10.93 -15.20 -9.66
N ALA A 610 11.21 -16.37 -9.09
CA ALA A 610 11.65 -16.49 -7.71
C ALA A 610 12.95 -15.70 -7.46
N GLU A 611 13.94 -15.78 -8.34
CA GLU A 611 15.20 -15.04 -8.21
C GLU A 611 14.96 -13.52 -8.19
N ARG A 612 14.19 -12.99 -9.14
CA ARG A 612 13.89 -11.54 -9.17
C ARG A 612 13.12 -11.04 -7.95
N VAL A 613 12.18 -11.85 -7.45
CA VAL A 613 11.43 -11.50 -6.24
C VAL A 613 12.37 -11.47 -5.04
N LEU A 614 13.23 -12.48 -4.88
CA LEU A 614 14.21 -12.50 -3.80
C LEU A 614 15.25 -11.39 -3.94
N GLU A 615 15.69 -11.05 -5.15
CA GLU A 615 16.58 -9.91 -5.41
C GLU A 615 15.94 -8.58 -5.01
N SER A 616 14.64 -8.40 -5.28
CA SER A 616 13.89 -7.21 -4.85
C SER A 616 13.89 -7.10 -3.31
N TRP A 617 13.58 -8.20 -2.61
CA TRP A 617 13.63 -8.25 -1.15
C TRP A 617 15.03 -8.00 -0.59
N ARG A 618 16.05 -8.66 -1.16
CA ARG A 618 17.45 -8.49 -0.75
C ARG A 618 17.95 -7.06 -0.96
N GLY A 619 17.49 -6.38 -2.01
CA GLY A 619 17.76 -4.95 -2.21
C GLY A 619 17.28 -4.10 -1.03
N LEU A 620 16.06 -4.35 -0.55
CA LEU A 620 15.52 -3.66 0.63
C LEU A 620 16.23 -4.07 1.92
N VAL A 621 16.51 -5.37 2.12
CA VAL A 621 17.26 -5.87 3.27
C VAL A 621 18.64 -5.23 3.33
N LYS A 622 19.34 -5.11 2.19
CA LYS A 622 20.62 -4.43 2.09
C LYS A 622 20.54 -2.96 2.52
N LEU A 623 19.53 -2.23 2.04
CA LEU A 623 19.29 -0.85 2.47
C LEU A 623 19.04 -0.76 3.98
N VAL A 624 18.28 -1.69 4.54
CA VAL A 624 18.01 -1.76 5.98
C VAL A 624 19.27 -2.05 6.77
N GLU A 625 19.98 -3.14 6.47
CA GLU A 625 21.07 -3.66 7.30
C GLU A 625 22.39 -2.94 7.07
N GLU A 626 22.73 -2.58 5.84
CA GLU A 626 24.03 -1.97 5.51
C GLU A 626 24.00 -0.44 5.58
N ASP A 627 22.91 0.20 5.14
CA ASP A 627 22.85 1.65 4.96
C ASP A 627 22.14 2.40 6.11
N LEU A 628 21.07 1.80 6.67
CA LEU A 628 20.17 2.47 7.61
C LEU A 628 20.40 2.04 9.07
N ALA A 629 20.45 0.74 9.38
CA ALA A 629 20.61 0.24 10.75
C ALA A 629 21.84 0.83 11.45
N PRO A 630 23.04 0.92 10.84
CA PRO A 630 24.21 1.51 11.48
C PRO A 630 24.04 2.99 11.86
N ARG A 631 23.04 3.70 11.29
CA ARG A 631 22.73 5.10 11.63
C ARG A 631 21.81 5.22 12.83
N PHE A 632 20.97 4.21 13.10
CA PHE A 632 19.94 4.26 14.13
C PHE A 632 20.29 3.42 15.37
N GLU A 633 21.11 2.37 15.21
CA GLU A 633 21.60 1.56 16.33
C GLU A 633 22.27 2.43 17.40
N GLY A 634 21.90 2.19 18.66
CA GLY A 634 22.39 2.98 19.80
C GLY A 634 21.83 4.40 19.92
N THR A 635 20.97 4.84 18.99
CA THR A 635 20.27 6.12 19.08
C THR A 635 18.88 5.96 19.69
N ARG A 636 18.30 7.07 20.17
CA ARG A 636 16.90 7.11 20.65
C ARG A 636 15.84 6.81 19.57
N HIS A 637 16.21 6.74 18.29
CA HIS A 637 15.30 6.37 17.21
C HIS A 637 15.33 4.87 16.87
N TRP A 638 16.16 4.07 17.55
CA TRP A 638 16.33 2.65 17.24
C TRP A 638 15.00 1.88 17.25
N SER A 639 14.21 2.01 18.31
CA SER A 639 12.95 1.27 18.44
C SER A 639 11.95 1.67 17.37
N ALA A 640 11.83 2.97 17.06
CA ALA A 640 11.00 3.47 15.96
C ALA A 640 11.48 2.93 14.60
N PHE A 641 12.78 2.96 14.35
CA PHE A 641 13.37 2.44 13.11
C PHE A 641 13.13 0.93 12.97
N TYR A 642 13.38 0.17 14.03
CA TYR A 642 13.23 -1.27 14.00
C TYR A 642 11.78 -1.66 13.70
N GLN A 643 10.81 -1.05 14.37
CA GLN A 643 9.41 -1.44 14.22
C GLN A 643 8.75 -0.92 12.93
N LEU A 644 9.13 0.26 12.43
CA LEU A 644 8.50 0.89 11.25
C LEU A 644 9.21 0.57 9.92
N VAL A 645 10.49 0.15 9.98
CA VAL A 645 11.35 -0.02 8.79
C VAL A 645 12.00 -1.39 8.76
N ALA A 646 12.76 -1.75 9.80
CA ALA A 646 13.58 -2.97 9.75
C ALA A 646 12.74 -4.25 9.81
N PHE A 647 11.94 -4.42 10.86
CA PHE A 647 11.12 -5.60 11.08
C PHE A 647 10.18 -5.94 9.90
N PRO A 648 9.33 -5.04 9.39
CA PRO A 648 8.41 -5.38 8.28
C PRO A 648 9.17 -5.84 7.04
N THR A 649 10.35 -5.27 6.78
CA THR A 649 11.22 -5.65 5.65
C THR A 649 11.88 -7.02 5.88
N LEU A 650 12.54 -7.20 7.02
CA LEU A 650 13.29 -8.42 7.33
C LEU A 650 12.36 -9.64 7.45
N ALA A 651 11.21 -9.48 8.09
CA ALA A 651 10.26 -10.58 8.29
C ALA A 651 9.61 -11.03 6.98
N SER A 652 9.18 -10.09 6.13
CA SER A 652 8.57 -10.40 4.84
C SER A 652 9.58 -10.98 3.84
N ALA A 653 10.83 -10.48 3.85
CA ALA A 653 11.92 -11.06 3.06
C ALA A 653 12.22 -12.50 3.50
N ASN A 654 12.32 -12.75 4.82
CA ASN A 654 12.56 -14.07 5.38
C ASN A 654 11.44 -15.07 5.01
N LEU A 655 10.17 -14.65 5.02
CA LEU A 655 9.04 -15.49 4.62
C LEU A 655 9.13 -15.93 3.15
N ASN A 656 9.51 -15.01 2.26
CA ASN A 656 9.70 -15.33 0.84
C ASN A 656 10.89 -16.27 0.63
N GLU A 657 12.01 -16.05 1.33
CA GLU A 657 13.16 -16.96 1.29
C GLU A 657 12.84 -18.35 1.87
N LEU A 658 12.03 -18.42 2.93
CA LEU A 658 11.51 -19.68 3.48
C LEU A 658 10.75 -20.47 2.41
N TYR A 659 9.74 -19.87 1.77
CA TYR A 659 8.92 -20.60 0.81
C TYR A 659 9.65 -20.94 -0.48
N VAL A 660 10.57 -20.09 -0.96
CA VAL A 660 11.44 -20.46 -2.08
C VAL A 660 12.36 -21.63 -1.70
N ALA A 661 12.88 -21.67 -0.46
CA ALA A 661 13.66 -22.82 0.01
C ALA A 661 12.83 -24.11 0.08
N VAL A 662 11.57 -24.04 0.54
CA VAL A 662 10.63 -25.18 0.53
C VAL A 662 10.33 -25.64 -0.91
N GLY A 663 10.10 -24.71 -1.83
CA GLY A 663 9.88 -25.01 -3.24
C GLY A 663 11.10 -25.69 -3.88
N ARG A 664 12.30 -25.15 -3.64
CA ARG A 664 13.56 -25.75 -4.10
C ARG A 664 13.84 -27.11 -3.47
N ASN A 665 13.52 -27.31 -2.19
CA ASN A 665 13.59 -28.62 -1.56
C ASN A 665 12.68 -29.63 -2.28
N SER A 666 11.42 -29.26 -2.56
CA SER A 666 10.47 -30.11 -3.26
C SER A 666 10.93 -30.44 -4.69
N LEU A 667 11.42 -29.43 -5.42
CA LEU A 667 11.95 -29.58 -6.78
C LEU A 667 13.19 -30.48 -6.82
N ARG A 668 14.18 -30.23 -5.96
CA ARG A 668 15.42 -31.03 -5.92
C ARG A 668 15.16 -32.46 -5.44
N SER A 669 14.15 -32.67 -4.60
CA SER A 669 13.69 -33.99 -4.16
C SER A 669 13.13 -34.80 -5.33
N SER A 670 12.23 -34.23 -6.15
CA SER A 670 11.72 -34.93 -7.34
C SER A 670 12.82 -35.25 -8.35
N GLN A 671 13.88 -34.44 -8.37
CA GLN A 671 15.07 -34.64 -9.20
C GLN A 671 16.07 -35.68 -8.64
N SER A 672 15.78 -36.29 -7.49
CA SER A 672 16.68 -37.22 -6.78
C SER A 672 18.07 -36.62 -6.56
N SER A 673 18.12 -35.34 -6.16
CA SER A 673 19.35 -34.57 -5.95
C SER A 673 19.60 -34.37 -4.46
N ASN A 674 20.81 -34.70 -3.98
CA ASN A 674 21.22 -34.54 -2.58
C ASN A 674 21.03 -33.09 -2.06
N VAL A 675 21.08 -32.12 -2.97
CA VAL A 675 20.89 -30.67 -2.71
C VAL A 675 19.55 -30.36 -2.06
N ALA A 676 18.56 -31.24 -2.20
CA ALA A 676 17.30 -31.12 -1.47
C ALA A 676 17.52 -30.98 0.04
N ASN A 677 18.50 -31.68 0.63
CA ASN A 677 18.82 -31.62 2.06
C ASN A 677 19.34 -30.24 2.48
N ARG A 678 20.17 -29.60 1.64
CA ARG A 678 20.64 -28.23 1.87
C ARG A 678 19.50 -27.23 1.88
N HIS A 679 18.54 -27.38 0.96
CA HIS A 679 17.34 -26.53 0.93
C HIS A 679 16.38 -26.81 2.11
N ALA A 680 16.28 -28.05 2.58
CA ALA A 680 15.56 -28.38 3.80
C ALA A 680 16.17 -27.68 5.02
N ALA A 681 17.50 -27.71 5.15
CA ALA A 681 18.23 -27.01 6.21
C ALA A 681 18.05 -25.48 6.12
N GLU A 682 18.02 -24.91 4.91
CA GLU A 682 17.72 -23.50 4.72
C GLU A 682 16.30 -23.15 5.16
N ALA A 683 15.29 -23.93 4.76
CA ALA A 683 13.92 -23.72 5.21
C ALA A 683 13.80 -23.79 6.74
N GLN A 684 14.47 -24.74 7.39
CA GLN A 684 14.53 -24.82 8.85
C GLN A 684 15.16 -23.57 9.49
N ARG A 685 16.27 -23.06 8.92
CA ARG A 685 16.91 -21.81 9.40
C ARG A 685 15.98 -20.61 9.26
N ARG A 686 15.30 -20.46 8.12
CA ARG A 686 14.37 -19.34 7.88
C ARG A 686 13.15 -19.40 8.80
N PHE A 687 12.62 -20.59 9.05
CA PHE A 687 11.55 -20.78 10.01
C PHE A 687 11.99 -20.43 11.45
N ALA A 688 13.21 -20.80 11.84
CA ALA A 688 13.75 -20.41 13.15
C ALA A 688 14.02 -18.89 13.26
N HIS A 689 14.48 -18.27 12.17
CA HIS A 689 14.75 -16.84 12.10
C HIS A 689 13.47 -15.99 12.17
N ASP A 690 12.36 -16.47 11.62
CA ASP A 690 11.04 -15.83 11.78
C ASP A 690 10.66 -15.62 13.26
N ALA A 691 10.80 -16.69 14.05
CA ALA A 691 10.56 -16.64 15.49
C ALA A 691 11.56 -15.74 16.22
N GLU A 692 12.80 -15.61 15.71
CA GLU A 692 13.80 -14.70 16.26
C GLU A 692 13.44 -13.23 16.01
N LEU A 693 13.06 -12.87 14.77
CA LEU A 693 12.62 -11.52 14.42
C LEU A 693 11.42 -11.12 15.29
N THR A 694 10.45 -12.01 15.46
CA THR A 694 9.30 -11.80 16.35
C THR A 694 9.73 -11.52 17.79
N ARG A 695 10.65 -12.32 18.35
CA ARG A 695 11.19 -12.08 19.70
C ARG A 695 11.92 -10.74 19.83
N ARG A 696 12.68 -10.32 18.80
CA ARG A 696 13.38 -9.04 18.80
C ARG A 696 12.39 -7.87 18.81
N TYR A 697 11.31 -7.95 18.03
CA TYR A 697 10.23 -6.95 18.06
C TYR A 697 9.58 -6.87 19.44
N HIS A 698 9.21 -8.03 20.02
CA HIS A 698 8.59 -8.10 21.34
C HIS A 698 9.50 -7.63 22.48
N ALA A 699 10.82 -7.54 22.27
CA ALA A 699 11.77 -7.07 23.27
C ALA A 699 12.03 -5.54 23.26
N LEU A 700 11.53 -4.82 22.25
CA LEU A 700 11.70 -3.36 22.15
C LEU A 700 11.11 -2.64 23.37
N GLU A 701 11.79 -1.56 23.81
CA GLU A 701 11.36 -0.69 24.92
C GLU A 701 10.93 -1.48 26.17
N ASP A 702 11.81 -2.37 26.66
CA ASP A 702 11.57 -3.24 27.81
C ASP A 702 10.29 -4.09 27.70
N GLY A 703 9.97 -4.50 26.47
CA GLY A 703 8.83 -5.34 26.16
C GLY A 703 7.51 -4.59 25.99
N LYS A 704 7.56 -3.27 25.71
CA LYS A 704 6.36 -2.45 25.45
C LYS A 704 5.44 -3.03 24.38
N TRP A 705 6.00 -3.73 23.39
CA TRP A 705 5.25 -4.29 22.25
C TRP A 705 5.16 -5.82 22.25
N ASP A 706 5.38 -6.46 23.40
CA ASP A 706 5.17 -7.90 23.50
C ASP A 706 3.74 -8.28 23.10
N HIS A 707 3.59 -9.38 22.38
CA HIS A 707 2.40 -9.87 21.68
C HIS A 707 2.00 -9.19 20.36
N MET A 708 2.44 -7.98 20.04
CA MET A 708 1.96 -7.28 18.82
C MET A 708 2.30 -8.01 17.51
N MET A 709 3.37 -8.83 17.50
CA MET A 709 3.72 -9.73 16.38
C MET A 709 3.40 -11.20 16.63
N SER A 710 2.35 -11.52 17.39
CA SER A 710 1.96 -12.92 17.73
C SER A 710 1.02 -13.59 16.72
N GLN A 711 0.55 -12.85 15.72
CA GLN A 711 -0.30 -13.37 14.65
C GLN A 711 0.41 -14.48 13.87
N THR A 712 -0.27 -15.60 13.68
CA THR A 712 0.22 -16.71 12.87
C THR A 712 0.07 -16.39 11.37
N HIS A 713 1.09 -16.72 10.59
CA HIS A 713 1.25 -16.27 9.20
C HIS A 713 1.92 -17.34 8.31
N ILE A 714 2.34 -18.49 8.86
CA ILE A 714 3.00 -19.57 8.10
C ILE A 714 2.11 -20.81 8.00
N ASN A 715 1.98 -21.34 6.79
CA ASN A 715 1.29 -22.59 6.46
C ASN A 715 -0.25 -22.54 6.64
N TYR A 716 -0.89 -21.54 6.03
CA TYR A 716 -2.36 -21.46 5.93
C TYR A 716 -2.91 -22.59 5.05
N ALA A 717 -3.90 -23.33 5.56
CA ALA A 717 -4.54 -24.44 4.84
C ALA A 717 -5.88 -24.04 4.18
N TYR A 718 -6.54 -22.99 4.65
CA TYR A 718 -7.80 -22.46 4.13
C TYR A 718 -7.87 -20.95 4.34
N TRP A 719 -9.06 -20.36 4.39
CA TRP A 719 -9.19 -18.91 4.53
C TRP A 719 -8.70 -18.39 5.89
N GLN A 720 -8.87 -19.14 6.98
CA GLN A 720 -8.51 -18.69 8.34
C GLN A 720 -7.08 -19.09 8.73
N GLN A 721 -6.58 -18.37 9.74
CA GLN A 721 -5.26 -18.60 10.35
C GLN A 721 -5.07 -20.00 10.93
N PRO A 722 -3.85 -20.57 10.83
CA PRO A 722 -3.49 -21.76 11.60
C PRO A 722 -3.34 -21.39 13.08
N MET A 723 -3.57 -22.33 13.99
CA MET A 723 -3.46 -22.04 15.43
C MET A 723 -2.02 -21.83 15.90
N ARG A 724 -1.03 -22.22 15.08
CA ARG A 724 0.41 -22.00 15.30
C ARG A 724 1.11 -21.91 13.94
N ASN A 725 2.21 -21.14 13.88
CA ASN A 725 3.14 -21.27 12.76
C ASN A 725 3.69 -22.70 12.72
N SER A 726 3.66 -23.32 11.54
CA SER A 726 4.24 -24.65 11.30
C SER A 726 5.10 -24.60 10.05
N LEU A 727 6.26 -25.25 10.12
CA LEU A 727 7.14 -25.37 8.97
C LEU A 727 6.44 -26.23 7.91
N PRO A 728 6.34 -25.76 6.64
CA PRO A 728 5.80 -26.58 5.56
C PRO A 728 6.55 -27.91 5.40
N PRO A 729 5.91 -28.96 4.84
CA PRO A 729 6.55 -30.26 4.66
C PRO A 729 7.86 -30.16 3.89
N LEU A 730 8.89 -30.87 4.38
CA LEU A 730 10.21 -30.97 3.75
C LEU A 730 10.50 -32.42 3.37
N SER A 731 11.20 -32.60 2.26
CA SER A 731 11.77 -33.88 1.84
C SER A 731 13.24 -33.99 2.25
N PHE A 732 13.69 -35.18 2.65
CA PHE A 732 15.10 -35.46 2.88
C PHE A 732 15.54 -36.63 2.00
N MET A 733 16.62 -36.44 1.24
CA MET A 733 17.27 -37.49 0.48
C MET A 733 18.13 -38.34 1.42
N HIS A 734 17.99 -39.65 1.30
CA HIS A 734 18.91 -40.58 1.96
C HIS A 734 20.23 -40.59 1.19
N ILE A 735 21.29 -40.08 1.82
CA ILE A 735 22.64 -40.04 1.23
C ILE A 735 23.40 -41.27 1.70
N ASP A 736 23.37 -42.32 0.89
CA ASP A 736 24.02 -43.59 1.18
C ASP A 736 25.49 -43.58 0.74
N THR A 737 26.41 -43.72 1.69
CA THR A 737 27.86 -43.70 1.44
C THR A 737 28.49 -45.09 1.31
N GLU A 738 27.69 -46.15 1.32
CA GLU A 738 28.17 -47.52 1.10
C GLU A 738 28.80 -47.68 -0.29
N GLU A 739 29.62 -48.72 -0.47
CA GLU A 739 30.25 -49.00 -1.77
C GLU A 739 29.22 -49.32 -2.87
N PHE A 740 28.06 -49.85 -2.48
CA PHE A 740 26.93 -50.17 -3.34
C PHE A 740 25.67 -49.52 -2.78
N PRO A 741 25.37 -48.26 -3.15
CA PRO A 741 24.27 -47.52 -2.54
C PRO A 741 22.90 -48.10 -2.95
N ASP A 742 21.94 -48.08 -2.03
CA ASP A 742 20.55 -48.48 -2.26
C ASP A 742 19.79 -47.44 -3.11
N THR A 743 20.17 -47.30 -4.38
CA THR A 743 19.62 -46.30 -5.31
C THR A 743 19.11 -46.91 -6.61
N SER A 744 18.01 -46.34 -7.14
CA SER A 744 17.52 -46.62 -8.50
C SER A 744 18.12 -45.67 -9.54
N ALA A 745 19.01 -44.76 -9.14
CA ALA A 745 19.70 -43.87 -10.05
C ALA A 745 20.71 -44.64 -10.91
N GLN A 746 20.76 -44.33 -12.21
CA GLN A 746 21.72 -44.97 -13.13
C GLN A 746 23.18 -44.59 -12.82
N SER A 747 23.38 -43.45 -12.15
CA SER A 747 24.67 -42.86 -11.80
C SER A 747 24.50 -41.93 -10.61
N ASN A 748 25.56 -41.73 -9.83
CA ASN A 748 25.62 -40.68 -8.83
C ASN A 748 25.58 -39.26 -9.43
N LEU A 749 25.99 -39.07 -10.70
CA LEU A 749 25.90 -37.76 -11.34
C LEU A 749 24.43 -37.39 -11.58
N ARG A 750 23.99 -36.22 -11.11
CA ARG A 750 22.75 -35.58 -11.55
C ARG A 750 23.03 -34.27 -12.24
N VAL A 751 22.39 -34.08 -13.39
CA VAL A 751 22.40 -32.86 -14.19
C VAL A 751 20.96 -32.36 -14.28
N THR A 752 20.73 -31.15 -13.82
CA THR A 752 19.47 -30.41 -14.00
C THR A 752 19.75 -29.13 -14.78
N ILE A 753 18.72 -28.51 -15.35
CA ILE A 753 18.88 -27.35 -16.23
C ILE A 753 17.85 -26.28 -15.92
N ASP A 754 18.16 -25.02 -16.24
CA ASP A 754 17.19 -23.95 -16.19
C ASP A 754 15.91 -24.29 -16.93
N GLY A 755 14.77 -23.85 -16.40
CA GLY A 755 13.47 -23.99 -17.04
C GLY A 755 12.93 -25.41 -17.18
N SER A 756 13.52 -26.39 -16.49
CA SER A 756 12.98 -27.76 -16.43
C SER A 756 12.91 -28.28 -14.99
N ALA A 757 11.84 -29.02 -14.70
CA ALA A 757 11.76 -29.83 -13.48
C ALA A 757 12.44 -31.19 -13.64
N GLY A 758 12.91 -31.54 -14.84
CA GLY A 758 13.59 -32.80 -15.12
C GLY A 758 15.00 -32.92 -14.53
N ALA A 759 15.50 -34.15 -14.50
CA ALA A 759 16.84 -34.51 -14.06
C ALA A 759 17.41 -35.67 -14.90
N TRP A 760 18.69 -35.57 -15.25
CA TRP A 760 19.40 -36.54 -16.10
C TRP A 760 20.70 -37.00 -15.44
N PRO A 761 21.23 -38.19 -15.76
CA PRO A 761 20.60 -39.26 -16.53
C PRO A 761 19.52 -39.99 -15.71
N GLY A 762 18.70 -40.81 -16.37
CA GLY A 762 17.66 -41.62 -15.74
C GLY A 762 16.24 -41.12 -15.98
N ASP A 763 15.27 -41.84 -15.42
CA ASP A 763 13.85 -41.55 -15.57
C ASP A 763 13.38 -40.53 -14.53
N ASN A 764 12.59 -39.57 -15.00
CA ASN A 764 11.92 -38.56 -14.19
C ASN A 764 10.69 -38.10 -14.99
N GLU A 765 9.53 -37.99 -14.33
CA GLU A 765 8.26 -37.67 -14.97
C GLU A 765 8.26 -36.32 -15.70
N HIS A 766 9.16 -35.41 -15.33
CA HIS A 766 9.32 -34.09 -15.92
C HIS A 766 10.37 -34.04 -17.04
N ASN A 767 11.09 -35.13 -17.33
CA ASN A 767 12.03 -35.16 -18.45
C ASN A 767 11.32 -35.04 -19.79
N CYS A 768 10.14 -35.66 -19.93
CA CYS A 768 9.27 -35.60 -21.10
C CYS A 768 7.90 -36.24 -20.79
N ALA A 769 6.89 -36.08 -21.66
CA ALA A 769 5.52 -36.51 -21.40
C ALA A 769 5.32 -38.02 -21.16
N ILE A 770 6.24 -38.88 -21.60
CA ILE A 770 6.19 -40.33 -21.36
C ILE A 770 6.87 -40.74 -20.05
N GLY A 771 7.68 -39.87 -19.43
CA GLY A 771 8.32 -40.06 -18.12
C GLY A 771 9.54 -41.00 -18.06
N TYR A 772 9.81 -41.78 -19.12
CA TYR A 772 10.96 -42.69 -19.20
C TYR A 772 11.56 -42.72 -20.61
N ASN A 773 12.83 -43.13 -20.74
CA ASN A 773 13.56 -43.11 -22.03
C ASN A 773 13.49 -41.75 -22.74
N CYS A 774 13.48 -40.67 -21.97
CA CYS A 774 13.36 -39.31 -22.48
C CYS A 774 14.63 -38.87 -23.23
N PRO A 775 14.49 -37.93 -24.19
CA PRO A 775 15.64 -37.35 -24.87
C PRO A 775 16.51 -36.54 -23.91
N ASP A 776 17.70 -36.20 -24.39
CA ASP A 776 18.60 -35.26 -23.74
C ASP A 776 17.93 -33.90 -23.45
N PRO A 777 18.32 -33.22 -22.36
CA PRO A 777 17.71 -31.96 -21.95
C PRO A 777 17.99 -30.84 -22.95
N THR A 778 17.01 -29.95 -23.13
CA THR A 778 17.15 -28.72 -23.90
C THR A 778 16.90 -27.51 -23.01
N LEU A 779 17.88 -26.62 -22.91
CA LEU A 779 17.76 -25.36 -22.18
C LEU A 779 16.69 -24.45 -22.83
N PRO A 780 16.10 -23.52 -22.06
CA PRO A 780 15.22 -22.50 -22.60
C PRO A 780 15.92 -21.80 -23.76
N LYS A 781 15.24 -21.73 -24.90
CA LYS A 781 15.83 -21.16 -26.12
C LYS A 781 16.22 -19.70 -25.89
N LEU A 782 17.20 -19.22 -26.65
CA LEU A 782 17.77 -17.89 -26.44
C LEU A 782 17.97 -17.14 -27.75
N SER A 783 17.53 -15.89 -27.81
CA SER A 783 17.83 -14.96 -28.89
C SER A 783 18.80 -13.91 -28.36
N ARG A 784 19.47 -13.20 -29.28
CA ARG A 784 20.29 -12.03 -28.92
C ARG A 784 19.47 -10.86 -28.35
N TYR A 785 18.16 -10.97 -28.35
CA TYR A 785 17.23 -9.93 -27.89
C TYR A 785 16.61 -10.24 -26.54
N ASP A 786 16.58 -11.51 -26.12
CA ASP A 786 15.99 -11.87 -24.84
C ASP A 786 16.66 -11.08 -23.71
N VAL A 787 15.86 -10.49 -22.82
CA VAL A 787 16.37 -9.69 -21.71
C VAL A 787 17.29 -10.50 -20.79
N ASP A 788 16.99 -11.79 -20.62
CA ASP A 788 17.79 -12.71 -19.83
C ASP A 788 18.67 -13.60 -20.73
N GLN A 789 19.95 -13.25 -20.80
CA GLN A 789 20.96 -13.95 -21.59
C GLN A 789 21.61 -15.14 -20.86
N ASN A 790 21.30 -15.35 -19.59
CA ASN A 790 21.93 -16.39 -18.79
C ASN A 790 21.19 -17.71 -18.93
N ARG A 791 21.95 -18.80 -19.04
CA ARG A 791 21.43 -20.17 -18.89
C ARG A 791 22.39 -20.95 -18.02
N SER A 792 21.88 -21.79 -17.14
CA SER A 792 22.69 -22.63 -16.26
C SER A 792 22.29 -24.09 -16.35
N LEU A 793 23.28 -24.95 -16.21
CA LEU A 793 23.09 -26.34 -15.82
C LEU A 793 23.68 -26.53 -14.42
N TYR A 794 23.07 -27.41 -13.65
CA TYR A 794 23.43 -27.68 -12.28
C TYR A 794 23.83 -29.13 -12.12
N ILE A 795 24.92 -29.36 -11.40
CA ILE A 795 25.53 -30.67 -11.22
C ILE A 795 25.55 -31.02 -9.73
N SER A 796 24.99 -32.17 -9.39
CA SER A 796 24.89 -32.66 -8.01
C SER A 796 25.05 -34.18 -7.92
N GLY A 797 25.01 -34.70 -6.68
CA GLY A 797 24.97 -36.14 -6.36
C GLY A 797 23.55 -36.71 -6.27
N ALA A 798 23.41 -37.99 -6.56
CA ALA A 798 22.21 -38.82 -6.36
C ALA A 798 22.32 -39.80 -5.19
N ASP A 799 23.55 -40.04 -4.72
CA ASP A 799 23.91 -40.92 -3.61
C ASP A 799 25.12 -40.32 -2.86
N GLY A 800 25.70 -41.07 -1.93
CA GLY A 800 26.81 -40.60 -1.10
C GLY A 800 28.18 -40.71 -1.74
N SER A 801 28.34 -41.22 -2.95
CA SER A 801 29.66 -41.37 -3.60
C SER A 801 30.24 -40.02 -4.02
N GLU A 802 31.53 -39.98 -4.41
CA GLU A 802 32.12 -38.77 -4.98
C GLU A 802 31.54 -38.48 -6.38
N VAL A 803 31.23 -37.21 -6.69
CA VAL A 803 30.86 -36.78 -8.06
C VAL A 803 32.05 -36.06 -8.66
N ARG A 804 32.55 -36.50 -9.81
CA ARG A 804 33.49 -35.73 -10.64
C ARG A 804 32.95 -35.62 -12.05
N PHE A 805 33.10 -34.45 -12.67
CA PHE A 805 32.64 -34.26 -14.03
C PHE A 805 33.63 -33.51 -14.92
N ARG A 806 33.49 -33.74 -16.24
CA ARG A 806 34.04 -32.90 -17.30
C ARG A 806 32.91 -32.51 -18.26
N ALA A 807 32.81 -31.24 -18.60
CA ALA A 807 31.85 -30.68 -19.53
C ALA A 807 32.56 -30.04 -20.73
N ALA A 808 32.09 -30.30 -21.94
CA ALA A 808 32.66 -29.73 -23.17
C ALA A 808 31.55 -29.33 -24.16
N SER A 809 31.70 -28.15 -24.76
CA SER A 809 30.85 -27.66 -25.85
C SER A 809 31.36 -28.14 -27.21
N ASN A 810 30.46 -28.54 -28.11
CA ASN A 810 30.79 -28.78 -29.52
C ASN A 810 30.73 -27.51 -30.38
N ALA A 811 30.26 -26.40 -29.82
CA ALA A 811 30.06 -25.13 -30.48
C ALA A 811 31.07 -24.11 -29.92
N THR A 812 31.82 -23.47 -30.80
CA THR A 812 32.84 -22.48 -30.43
C THR A 812 32.22 -21.21 -29.82
N TRP A 813 31.01 -20.85 -30.27
CA TRP A 813 30.24 -19.72 -29.76
C TRP A 813 29.60 -19.95 -28.38
N LEU A 814 29.59 -21.18 -27.86
CA LEU A 814 28.96 -21.52 -26.57
C LEU A 814 30.04 -21.79 -25.52
N ARG A 815 30.10 -20.93 -24.50
CA ARG A 815 31.12 -20.97 -23.44
C ARG A 815 30.52 -21.41 -22.11
N LEU A 816 31.29 -22.18 -21.36
CA LEU A 816 30.96 -22.58 -19.98
C LEU A 816 31.82 -21.79 -18.99
N SER A 817 31.22 -21.38 -17.86
CA SER A 817 31.96 -20.83 -16.73
C SER A 817 32.85 -21.90 -16.06
N GLN A 818 32.41 -23.16 -16.09
CA GLN A 818 33.10 -24.28 -15.48
C GLN A 818 33.00 -25.54 -16.35
N SER A 819 34.14 -26.07 -16.78
CA SER A 819 34.25 -27.25 -17.66
C SER A 819 34.67 -28.52 -16.92
N GLU A 820 35.02 -28.45 -15.65
CA GLU A 820 35.31 -29.60 -14.79
C GLU A 820 35.08 -29.23 -13.33
N GLY A 821 34.80 -30.23 -12.49
CA GLY A 821 34.55 -30.01 -11.07
C GLY A 821 34.37 -31.31 -10.31
N TRP A 822 34.30 -31.21 -8.99
CA TRP A 822 34.11 -32.34 -8.09
C TRP A 822 33.30 -31.95 -6.85
N LEU A 823 32.52 -32.92 -6.35
CA LEU A 823 31.81 -32.87 -5.07
C LEU A 823 32.28 -34.05 -4.22
N ALA A 824 32.56 -33.78 -2.95
CA ALA A 824 33.05 -34.78 -2.02
C ALA A 824 32.01 -35.89 -1.75
N ARG A 825 32.50 -37.05 -1.30
CA ARG A 825 31.66 -38.14 -0.80
C ARG A 825 30.71 -37.60 0.29
N GLY A 826 29.42 -37.87 0.16
CA GLY A 826 28.36 -37.43 1.07
C GLY A 826 27.92 -35.97 0.92
N SER A 827 28.38 -35.26 -0.12
CA SER A 827 28.06 -33.85 -0.33
C SER A 827 26.59 -33.63 -0.72
N ASP A 828 26.00 -32.59 -0.15
CA ASP A 828 24.71 -31.99 -0.52
C ASP A 828 24.87 -30.64 -1.24
N ASP A 829 26.06 -30.37 -1.79
CA ASP A 829 26.34 -29.19 -2.59
C ASP A 829 25.96 -29.39 -4.07
N GLU A 830 25.87 -28.27 -4.77
CA GLU A 830 25.58 -28.18 -6.20
C GLU A 830 26.64 -27.33 -6.89
N ILE A 831 27.06 -27.73 -8.08
CA ILE A 831 27.91 -26.93 -8.95
C ILE A 831 27.04 -26.31 -10.03
N GLU A 832 26.96 -24.98 -10.06
CA GLU A 832 26.33 -24.24 -11.15
C GLU A 832 27.37 -23.95 -12.25
N ALA A 833 27.12 -24.49 -13.46
CA ALA A 833 27.89 -24.15 -14.65
C ALA A 833 27.03 -23.25 -15.55
N SER A 834 27.29 -21.93 -15.50
CA SER A 834 26.64 -20.95 -16.37
C SER A 834 27.16 -21.06 -17.80
N LEU A 835 26.24 -20.96 -18.76
CA LEU A 835 26.46 -20.97 -20.18
C LEU A 835 26.25 -19.56 -20.74
N SER A 836 27.19 -19.11 -21.55
CA SER A 836 27.13 -17.81 -22.23
C SER A 836 27.36 -17.98 -23.72
N VAL A 837 26.67 -17.14 -24.49
CA VAL A 837 26.78 -17.10 -25.96
C VAL A 837 27.71 -15.96 -26.35
N ASP A 838 28.74 -16.27 -27.14
CA ASP A 838 29.59 -15.27 -27.78
C ASP A 838 28.89 -14.73 -29.04
N TRP A 839 28.06 -13.69 -28.85
CA TRP A 839 27.30 -13.08 -29.95
C TRP A 839 28.20 -12.47 -31.04
N ALA A 840 29.45 -12.12 -30.74
CA ALA A 840 30.38 -11.64 -31.74
C ALA A 840 30.85 -12.79 -32.66
N GLU A 841 31.07 -13.97 -32.10
CA GLU A 841 31.34 -15.17 -32.88
C GLU A 841 30.13 -15.62 -33.70
N VAL A 842 28.94 -15.63 -33.10
CA VAL A 842 27.66 -15.85 -33.82
C VAL A 842 27.56 -14.89 -35.01
N GLY A 843 27.87 -13.61 -34.82
CA GLY A 843 27.88 -12.59 -35.87
C GLY A 843 28.76 -12.94 -37.08
N ARG A 844 29.91 -13.56 -36.86
CA ARG A 844 30.81 -14.02 -37.94
C ARG A 844 30.25 -15.21 -38.73
N MET A 845 29.32 -15.95 -38.14
CA MET A 845 28.71 -17.15 -38.72
C MET A 845 27.33 -16.88 -39.37
N GLU A 846 26.74 -15.69 -39.19
CA GLU A 846 25.39 -15.35 -39.67
C GLU A 846 25.18 -15.63 -41.16
N SER A 847 26.15 -15.28 -42.00
CA SER A 847 26.10 -15.53 -43.45
C SER A 847 26.07 -17.02 -43.78
N GLN A 848 26.82 -17.84 -43.04
CA GLN A 848 26.86 -19.30 -43.21
C GLN A 848 25.54 -19.95 -42.78
N TRP A 849 24.86 -19.34 -41.81
CA TRP A 849 23.56 -19.80 -41.33
C TRP A 849 22.38 -19.24 -42.12
N GLY A 850 22.62 -18.39 -43.12
CA GLY A 850 21.57 -17.87 -44.00
C GLY A 850 20.60 -16.90 -43.33
N CYS A 851 21.10 -16.12 -42.35
CA CYS A 851 20.29 -15.09 -41.70
C CYS A 851 19.83 -14.01 -42.69
N ASN A 852 18.55 -13.69 -42.65
CA ASN A 852 17.93 -12.61 -43.42
C ASN A 852 16.75 -12.01 -42.65
N ALA A 853 16.14 -10.95 -43.19
CA ALA A 853 15.04 -10.25 -42.52
C ALA A 853 13.78 -11.11 -42.33
N THR A 854 13.53 -12.12 -43.19
CA THR A 854 12.31 -12.93 -43.13
C THR A 854 12.42 -14.16 -42.23
N ASN A 855 13.62 -14.52 -41.77
CA ASN A 855 13.85 -15.65 -40.87
C ASN A 855 14.49 -15.26 -39.52
N ALA A 856 14.53 -13.97 -39.21
CA ALA A 856 15.21 -13.43 -38.04
C ALA A 856 14.81 -14.10 -36.71
N PHE A 857 13.54 -14.49 -36.58
CA PHE A 857 12.97 -15.10 -35.38
C PHE A 857 12.68 -16.60 -35.51
N ASP A 858 12.83 -17.19 -36.71
CA ASP A 858 12.52 -18.60 -36.98
C ASP A 858 13.78 -19.45 -37.20
N ARG A 859 14.91 -18.82 -37.54
CA ARG A 859 16.18 -19.53 -37.76
C ARG A 859 16.79 -19.90 -36.42
N SER A 860 16.89 -21.20 -36.13
CA SER A 860 17.55 -21.70 -34.92
C SER A 860 18.85 -22.44 -35.23
N VAL A 861 19.82 -22.36 -34.31
CA VAL A 861 21.08 -23.13 -34.32
C VAL A 861 21.25 -23.79 -32.95
N THR A 862 21.72 -25.04 -32.93
CA THR A 862 21.87 -25.80 -31.68
C THR A 862 23.35 -26.06 -31.39
N GLY A 863 23.78 -25.63 -30.21
CA GLY A 863 25.03 -26.07 -29.57
C GLY A 863 24.74 -27.17 -28.56
N VAL A 864 25.71 -28.06 -28.33
CA VAL A 864 25.58 -29.17 -27.38
C VAL A 864 26.74 -29.14 -26.40
N VAL A 865 26.40 -29.15 -25.11
CA VAL A 865 27.33 -29.38 -24.01
C VAL A 865 27.20 -30.83 -23.56
N SER A 866 28.28 -31.59 -23.68
CA SER A 866 28.34 -32.96 -23.15
C SER A 866 28.93 -32.94 -21.74
N VAL A 867 28.16 -33.38 -20.75
CA VAL A 867 28.59 -33.53 -19.35
C VAL A 867 28.86 -35.01 -19.08
N ASN A 868 30.10 -35.32 -18.72
CA ASN A 868 30.58 -36.67 -18.44
C ASN A 868 30.93 -36.83 -16.98
N ALA A 869 30.42 -37.91 -16.36
CA ALA A 869 30.96 -38.37 -15.09
C ALA A 869 32.38 -38.91 -15.28
N THR A 870 33.24 -38.67 -14.30
CA THR A 870 34.63 -39.17 -14.23
C THR A 870 34.87 -39.75 -12.84
N GLY A 871 35.94 -40.51 -12.62
CA GLY A 871 36.22 -41.11 -11.30
C GLY A 871 35.19 -42.18 -10.90
N GLU A 872 34.80 -42.24 -9.62
CA GLU A 872 33.79 -43.19 -9.09
C GLU A 872 32.45 -43.08 -9.83
N GLY A 873 32.04 -41.87 -10.22
CA GLY A 873 30.80 -41.66 -10.98
C GLY A 873 30.83 -42.17 -12.43
N ALA A 874 32.00 -42.55 -12.96
CA ALA A 874 32.12 -43.10 -14.33
C ALA A 874 31.77 -44.58 -14.42
N THR A 875 31.73 -45.30 -13.29
CA THR A 875 31.23 -46.66 -13.22
C THR A 875 29.73 -46.60 -12.90
N GLY A 876 28.89 -47.20 -13.75
CA GLY A 876 27.46 -47.34 -13.45
C GLY A 876 27.26 -48.19 -12.18
N HIS A 877 26.12 -48.02 -11.51
CA HIS A 877 25.74 -48.91 -10.41
C HIS A 877 25.65 -50.37 -10.90
N VAL A 878 25.88 -51.35 -10.01
CA VAL A 878 26.05 -52.78 -10.38
C VAL A 878 24.94 -53.27 -11.31
N GLY A 879 25.31 -53.73 -12.50
CA GLY A 879 24.39 -54.21 -13.53
C GLY A 879 23.88 -53.15 -14.51
N ILE A 880 24.24 -51.88 -14.33
CA ILE A 880 23.93 -50.76 -15.22
C ILE A 880 25.21 -50.36 -15.97
N PRO A 881 25.20 -50.22 -17.31
CA PRO A 881 26.34 -49.70 -18.07
C PRO A 881 26.79 -48.33 -17.55
N ALA A 882 28.06 -47.97 -17.78
CA ALA A 882 28.54 -46.62 -17.51
C ALA A 882 27.56 -45.59 -18.12
N PRO A 883 27.17 -44.54 -17.37
CA PRO A 883 26.19 -43.59 -17.84
C PRO A 883 26.69 -42.92 -19.12
N ALA A 884 25.80 -42.82 -20.12
CA ALA A 884 26.09 -42.03 -21.30
C ALA A 884 26.30 -40.55 -20.91
N PRO A 885 27.11 -39.80 -21.68
CA PRO A 885 27.22 -38.35 -21.51
C PRO A 885 25.83 -37.71 -21.52
N VAL A 886 25.50 -36.87 -20.55
CA VAL A 886 24.28 -36.04 -20.61
C VAL A 886 24.55 -34.92 -21.62
N LYS A 887 23.81 -34.86 -22.72
CA LYS A 887 24.05 -33.88 -23.79
C LYS A 887 23.07 -32.73 -23.71
N VAL A 888 23.39 -31.73 -22.91
CA VAL A 888 22.55 -30.53 -22.77
C VAL A 888 22.55 -29.72 -24.08
N GLN A 889 21.37 -29.55 -24.68
CA GLN A 889 21.19 -28.76 -25.90
C GLN A 889 20.90 -27.31 -25.56
N MET A 890 21.58 -26.39 -26.25
CA MET A 890 21.33 -24.95 -26.20
C MET A 890 20.92 -24.49 -27.60
N VAL A 891 19.65 -24.11 -27.74
CA VAL A 891 19.09 -23.62 -29.00
C VAL A 891 19.08 -22.11 -28.99
N ILE A 892 19.77 -21.50 -29.97
CA ILE A 892 19.79 -20.05 -30.15
C ILE A 892 19.10 -19.61 -31.43
N PHE A 893 18.53 -18.41 -31.41
CA PHE A 893 18.06 -17.67 -32.59
C PHE A 893 19.12 -16.61 -32.93
N PRO A 894 20.02 -16.88 -33.89
CA PRO A 894 21.26 -16.14 -34.02
C PRO A 894 21.11 -14.88 -34.88
N CYS A 895 20.01 -14.74 -35.61
CA CYS A 895 19.88 -13.70 -36.63
C CYS A 895 19.57 -12.33 -36.01
N PRO A 896 20.08 -11.24 -36.60
CA PRO A 896 19.68 -9.91 -36.20
C PRO A 896 18.21 -9.65 -36.55
N ALA A 897 17.55 -8.83 -35.75
CA ALA A 897 16.25 -8.25 -36.01
C ALA A 897 16.30 -7.51 -37.36
N PRO A 898 15.18 -7.45 -38.08
CA PRO A 898 15.09 -6.75 -39.35
C PRO A 898 15.64 -5.31 -39.27
N SER A 899 16.39 -4.89 -40.28
CA SER A 899 16.86 -3.50 -40.38
C SER A 899 15.67 -2.57 -40.68
N GLY A 900 15.69 -1.37 -40.09
CA GLY A 900 14.66 -0.35 -40.31
C GLY A 900 13.44 -0.41 -39.39
N LEU A 901 13.46 -1.25 -38.35
CA LEU A 901 12.48 -1.15 -37.26
C LEU A 901 12.62 0.19 -36.54
N ALA A 902 11.48 0.82 -36.24
CA ALA A 902 11.46 2.09 -35.51
C ALA A 902 11.95 1.90 -34.06
N GLU A 903 12.60 2.92 -33.52
CA GLU A 903 12.96 2.98 -32.10
C GLU A 903 11.71 2.79 -31.22
N GLY A 904 11.84 2.01 -30.14
CA GLY A 904 10.74 1.65 -29.26
C GLY A 904 9.88 0.46 -29.73
N THR A 905 10.14 -0.11 -30.91
CA THR A 905 9.44 -1.32 -31.38
C THR A 905 9.79 -2.51 -30.49
N TYR A 906 8.79 -3.16 -29.90
CA TYR A 906 8.97 -4.38 -29.09
C TYR A 906 9.31 -5.59 -29.97
N LEU A 907 10.26 -6.42 -29.51
CA LEU A 907 10.66 -7.66 -30.18
C LEU A 907 10.18 -8.87 -29.38
N PRO A 908 9.74 -9.95 -30.05
CA PRO A 908 9.20 -11.13 -29.40
C PRO A 908 10.31 -11.89 -28.66
N SER A 909 9.92 -12.58 -27.59
CA SER A 909 10.80 -13.51 -26.89
C SER A 909 11.11 -14.73 -27.76
N SER A 910 12.19 -15.44 -27.42
CA SER A 910 12.41 -16.77 -27.97
C SER A 910 11.26 -17.74 -27.61
N PRO A 911 10.88 -18.65 -28.53
CA PRO A 911 9.93 -19.72 -28.24
C PRO A 911 10.38 -20.64 -27.09
N GLY A 912 9.53 -20.81 -26.08
CA GLY A 912 9.73 -21.73 -24.96
C GLY A 912 9.27 -23.17 -25.25
N ALA A 913 9.36 -24.03 -24.23
CA ALA A 913 8.86 -25.41 -24.29
C ALA A 913 7.31 -25.47 -24.24
N GLU A 914 6.71 -24.67 -23.36
CA GLU A 914 5.25 -24.52 -23.23
C GLU A 914 4.72 -23.45 -24.18
N ASP A 915 5.41 -22.30 -24.27
CA ASP A 915 5.10 -21.25 -25.24
C ASP A 915 5.86 -21.45 -26.55
N LYS A 916 5.33 -22.37 -27.37
CA LYS A 916 5.95 -22.81 -28.63
C LYS A 916 6.13 -21.71 -29.68
N ALA A 917 5.51 -20.54 -29.48
CA ALA A 917 5.59 -19.42 -30.41
C ALA A 917 6.34 -18.20 -29.84
N GLY A 918 6.49 -18.11 -28.51
CA GLY A 918 7.06 -16.94 -27.84
C GLY A 918 5.99 -15.91 -27.48
N TRP A 919 6.42 -14.86 -26.77
CA TRP A 919 5.52 -13.84 -26.23
C TRP A 919 6.08 -12.42 -26.42
N LEU A 920 5.19 -11.44 -26.33
CA LEU A 920 5.49 -10.02 -26.22
C LEU A 920 4.83 -9.48 -24.96
N SER A 921 5.58 -8.87 -24.06
CA SER A 921 5.09 -8.29 -22.80
C SER A 921 5.40 -6.81 -22.78
N MET A 922 4.36 -5.99 -22.84
CA MET A 922 4.47 -4.55 -23.09
C MET A 922 3.81 -3.78 -21.94
N PRO A 923 4.60 -3.12 -21.06
CA PRO A 923 4.08 -2.34 -19.95
C PRO A 923 3.19 -1.18 -20.41
N ALA A 924 2.14 -0.86 -19.67
CA ALA A 924 1.25 0.24 -20.01
C ALA A 924 1.90 1.61 -19.84
N SER A 925 2.83 1.75 -18.90
CA SER A 925 3.57 3.01 -18.69
C SER A 925 4.51 3.37 -19.84
N GLU A 926 4.91 2.38 -20.64
CA GLU A 926 5.80 2.56 -21.79
C GLU A 926 5.04 2.76 -23.10
N ALA A 927 3.70 2.71 -23.05
CA ALA A 927 2.86 2.93 -24.22
C ALA A 927 2.91 4.39 -24.66
N LYS A 928 2.81 4.61 -25.97
CA LYS A 928 2.58 5.95 -26.50
C LYS A 928 1.15 6.38 -26.16
N ARG A 929 1.03 7.44 -25.36
CA ARG A 929 -0.26 8.04 -25.00
C ARG A 929 -0.81 8.87 -26.17
N MET A 930 -2.05 8.59 -26.53
CA MET A 930 -2.80 9.30 -27.55
C MET A 930 -3.99 10.00 -26.87
N PRO A 931 -3.99 11.33 -26.76
CA PRO A 931 -5.04 12.05 -26.06
C PRO A 931 -6.38 11.98 -26.81
N ALA A 932 -7.48 12.12 -26.07
CA ALA A 932 -8.80 12.30 -26.66
C ALA A 932 -8.86 13.61 -27.45
N SER A 933 -9.60 13.64 -28.56
CA SER A 933 -9.80 14.87 -29.35
C SER A 933 -10.62 15.92 -28.61
N SER A 934 -11.47 15.51 -27.66
CA SER A 934 -12.22 16.42 -26.78
C SER A 934 -11.38 17.05 -25.67
N GLY A 935 -10.25 16.44 -25.31
CA GLY A 935 -9.41 16.84 -24.17
C GLY A 935 -10.01 16.55 -22.79
N GLU A 936 -11.13 15.82 -22.69
CA GLU A 936 -11.87 15.65 -21.43
C GLU A 936 -11.20 14.70 -20.42
N GLY A 937 -10.40 13.73 -20.88
CA GLY A 937 -9.72 12.75 -20.03
C GLY A 937 -8.38 12.28 -20.61
N ASP A 938 -7.49 11.82 -19.73
CA ASP A 938 -6.14 11.38 -20.11
C ASP A 938 -5.70 10.14 -19.32
N TRP A 939 -4.77 9.40 -19.91
CA TRP A 939 -4.06 8.31 -19.26
C TRP A 939 -2.93 8.85 -18.38
N VAL A 940 -3.06 8.61 -17.07
CA VAL A 940 -2.12 9.06 -16.05
C VAL A 940 -1.34 7.88 -15.50
N HIS A 941 -0.03 8.06 -15.38
CA HIS A 941 0.90 7.07 -14.85
C HIS A 941 0.82 6.95 -13.33
N LEU A 942 0.71 5.71 -12.85
CA LEU A 942 0.75 5.31 -11.45
C LEU A 942 2.04 4.51 -11.20
N PRO A 943 3.15 5.17 -10.82
CA PRO A 943 4.40 4.46 -10.57
C PRO A 943 4.27 3.51 -9.38
N ARG A 944 4.96 2.36 -9.46
CA ARG A 944 5.05 1.36 -8.38
C ARG A 944 3.71 0.82 -7.88
N SER A 945 2.71 0.82 -8.76
CA SER A 945 1.35 0.30 -8.49
C SER A 945 1.16 -1.11 -9.02
N GLY A 946 0.13 -1.80 -8.51
CA GLY A 946 -0.28 -3.12 -8.98
C GLY A 946 0.74 -4.24 -8.72
N LEU A 947 0.55 -5.36 -9.43
CA LEU A 947 1.37 -6.56 -9.35
C LEU A 947 2.72 -6.39 -10.04
N THR A 948 2.76 -5.68 -11.17
CA THR A 948 3.96 -5.54 -12.01
C THR A 948 4.79 -4.28 -11.72
N GLY A 949 4.39 -3.44 -10.76
CA GLY A 949 5.14 -2.26 -10.32
C GLY A 949 4.93 -0.99 -11.14
N SER A 950 3.92 -0.93 -12.02
CA SER A 950 3.55 0.27 -12.77
C SER A 950 2.19 0.09 -13.43
N SER A 951 1.38 1.14 -13.48
CA SER A 951 0.07 1.12 -14.16
C SER A 951 -0.27 2.45 -14.82
N MET A 952 -1.28 2.44 -15.67
CA MET A 952 -1.94 3.62 -16.24
C MET A 952 -3.42 3.62 -15.83
N THR A 953 -3.96 4.78 -15.44
CA THR A 953 -5.39 4.96 -15.13
C THR A 953 -5.98 6.16 -15.87
N LEU A 954 -7.31 6.19 -16.04
CA LEU A 954 -8.02 7.33 -16.60
C LEU A 954 -8.40 8.33 -15.51
N LEU A 955 -8.03 9.60 -15.71
CA LEU A 955 -8.40 10.71 -14.83
C LEU A 955 -9.04 11.88 -15.60
N PRO A 956 -9.91 12.69 -14.94
CA PRO A 956 -10.33 12.59 -13.52
C PRO A 956 -11.25 11.39 -13.21
N ALA A 957 -11.29 10.95 -11.94
CA ALA A 957 -12.11 9.80 -11.52
C ALA A 957 -13.65 10.00 -11.70
N THR A 958 -14.07 11.22 -12.00
CA THR A 958 -15.47 11.63 -12.23
C THR A 958 -15.85 11.66 -13.71
N LEU A 959 -15.00 11.17 -14.61
CA LEU A 959 -15.28 11.16 -16.05
C LEU A 959 -16.64 10.48 -16.37
N PRO A 960 -17.36 11.01 -17.39
CA PRO A 960 -18.48 10.28 -17.98
C PRO A 960 -17.97 9.04 -18.73
N SER A 961 -18.89 8.20 -19.21
CA SER A 961 -18.53 7.13 -20.15
C SER A 961 -17.97 7.74 -21.43
N LEU A 962 -16.83 7.26 -21.89
CA LEU A 962 -16.12 7.76 -23.06
C LEU A 962 -16.50 6.95 -24.30
N SER A 963 -16.33 7.55 -25.47
CA SER A 963 -16.65 6.95 -26.77
C SER A 963 -15.59 7.29 -27.81
N ILE A 964 -15.22 6.28 -28.60
CA ILE A 964 -14.33 6.42 -29.75
C ILE A 964 -15.01 7.28 -30.82
N ASP A 965 -16.31 7.04 -31.08
CA ASP A 965 -17.05 7.66 -32.19
C ASP A 965 -17.21 9.18 -32.02
N ASN A 966 -17.32 9.64 -30.77
CA ASN A 966 -17.41 11.06 -30.44
C ASN A 966 -16.04 11.67 -30.07
N GLY A 967 -14.95 10.90 -30.22
CA GLY A 967 -13.58 11.38 -30.02
C GLY A 967 -13.21 11.71 -28.56
N THR A 968 -13.93 11.15 -27.58
CA THR A 968 -13.73 11.40 -26.14
C THR A 968 -12.83 10.36 -25.46
N ALA A 969 -12.61 9.20 -26.09
CA ALA A 969 -11.78 8.13 -25.52
C ALA A 969 -10.28 8.30 -25.85
N PRO A 970 -9.39 8.51 -24.86
CA PRO A 970 -7.94 8.47 -25.07
C PRO A 970 -7.46 7.01 -25.20
N SER A 971 -6.28 6.79 -25.80
CA SER A 971 -5.72 5.45 -26.00
C SER A 971 -4.25 5.32 -25.66
N LEU A 972 -3.84 4.08 -25.37
CA LEU A 972 -2.45 3.63 -25.26
C LEU A 972 -2.09 2.86 -26.53
N GLU A 973 -0.95 3.17 -27.16
CA GLU A 973 -0.47 2.52 -28.39
C GLU A 973 0.90 1.87 -28.15
N TRP A 974 1.03 0.59 -28.51
CA TRP A 974 2.31 -0.14 -28.53
C TRP A 974 2.64 -0.57 -29.96
N THR A 975 3.91 -0.42 -30.35
CA THR A 975 4.42 -0.90 -31.65
C THR A 975 5.30 -2.13 -31.41
N PHE A 976 5.10 -3.20 -32.18
CA PHE A 976 5.81 -4.46 -31.99
C PHE A 976 6.02 -5.21 -33.30
N HIS A 977 7.01 -6.10 -33.31
CA HIS A 977 7.23 -7.06 -34.38
C HIS A 977 6.51 -8.37 -34.05
N LEU A 978 5.63 -8.84 -34.95
CA LEU A 978 4.86 -10.07 -34.80
C LEU A 978 5.26 -11.11 -35.86
N PRO A 979 6.08 -12.11 -35.51
CA PRO A 979 6.40 -13.20 -36.43
C PRO A 979 5.15 -13.98 -36.85
N PRO A 980 5.08 -14.49 -38.09
CA PRO A 980 3.99 -15.36 -38.53
C PRO A 980 3.75 -16.57 -37.62
N SER A 981 4.81 -17.10 -37.00
CA SER A 981 4.79 -18.22 -36.06
C SER A 981 4.00 -17.94 -34.76
N MET A 982 3.77 -16.66 -34.42
CA MET A 982 2.94 -16.23 -33.27
C MET A 982 1.46 -16.04 -33.62
N THR A 983 1.07 -16.31 -34.85
CA THR A 983 -0.33 -16.17 -35.30
C THR A 983 -0.98 -17.51 -35.59
N SER A 984 -2.29 -17.60 -35.36
CA SER A 984 -3.12 -18.72 -35.79
C SER A 984 -3.97 -18.37 -37.00
N SER A 985 -4.42 -19.37 -37.76
CA SER A 985 -5.38 -19.16 -38.84
C SER A 985 -6.78 -18.92 -38.28
N SER A 986 -7.46 -17.85 -38.71
CA SER A 986 -8.90 -17.69 -38.46
C SER A 986 -9.69 -18.87 -39.03
N GLY A 987 -10.80 -19.25 -38.38
CA GLY A 987 -11.66 -20.38 -38.79
C GLY A 987 -12.26 -20.26 -40.20
N ASN A 988 -12.18 -19.08 -40.82
CA ASN A 988 -12.60 -18.83 -42.21
C ASN A 988 -11.41 -18.78 -43.22
N GLY A 989 -10.17 -18.92 -42.76
CA GLY A 989 -8.95 -19.02 -43.57
C GLY A 989 -8.44 -17.71 -44.19
N THR A 990 -9.05 -16.55 -43.91
CA THR A 990 -8.74 -15.28 -44.59
C THR A 990 -7.93 -14.27 -43.75
N ALA A 991 -7.98 -14.37 -42.42
CA ALA A 991 -7.22 -13.53 -41.50
C ALA A 991 -6.31 -14.35 -40.57
N ARG A 992 -5.21 -13.74 -40.10
CA ARG A 992 -4.38 -14.27 -39.02
C ARG A 992 -4.96 -13.77 -37.69
N GLN A 993 -4.85 -14.57 -36.64
CA GLN A 993 -5.36 -14.23 -35.30
C GLN A 993 -4.26 -14.27 -34.27
N VAL A 994 -4.39 -13.40 -33.27
CA VAL A 994 -3.47 -13.34 -32.14
C VAL A 994 -4.23 -13.14 -30.84
N ASN A 995 -3.75 -13.76 -29.76
CA ASN A 995 -4.31 -13.58 -28.43
C ASN A 995 -3.60 -12.42 -27.71
N VAL A 996 -4.39 -11.51 -27.17
CA VAL A 996 -3.94 -10.36 -26.37
C VAL A 996 -4.50 -10.51 -24.95
N THR A 997 -3.62 -10.65 -23.97
CA THR A 997 -3.98 -10.74 -22.55
C THR A 997 -3.69 -9.41 -21.86
N THR A 998 -4.72 -8.76 -21.33
CA THR A 998 -4.56 -7.53 -20.53
C THR A 998 -4.38 -7.86 -19.06
N TYR A 999 -3.43 -7.21 -18.39
CA TYR A 999 -3.24 -7.27 -16.94
C TYR A 999 -3.80 -5.98 -16.33
N LEU A 1000 -4.85 -6.12 -15.52
CA LEU A 1000 -5.60 -5.01 -14.92
C LEU A 1000 -5.52 -5.09 -13.40
N ALA A 1001 -5.63 -3.95 -12.70
CA ALA A 1001 -5.90 -4.00 -11.26
C ALA A 1001 -7.21 -4.77 -11.00
N PRO A 1002 -7.34 -5.46 -9.86
CA PRO A 1002 -8.55 -6.19 -9.51
C PRO A 1002 -9.64 -5.20 -9.08
N THR A 1003 -10.24 -4.45 -10.02
CA THR A 1003 -11.25 -3.43 -9.72
C THR A 1003 -12.66 -3.95 -10.04
N LEU A 1004 -13.63 -3.69 -9.17
CA LEU A 1004 -15.04 -4.07 -9.36
C LEU A 1004 -15.78 -3.12 -10.32
N ASN A 1005 -16.95 -3.55 -10.80
CA ASN A 1005 -17.91 -2.68 -11.46
C ASN A 1005 -18.62 -1.76 -10.43
N TYR A 1006 -17.90 -0.74 -9.95
CA TYR A 1006 -18.34 0.09 -8.82
C TYR A 1006 -19.35 1.20 -9.17
N ARG A 1007 -19.69 1.36 -10.46
CA ARG A 1007 -20.70 2.32 -10.94
C ARG A 1007 -21.95 1.58 -11.41
N ARG A 1008 -23.12 1.99 -10.90
CA ARG A 1008 -24.41 1.44 -11.31
C ARG A 1008 -24.58 1.63 -12.83
N ASN A 1009 -24.89 0.54 -13.55
CA ASN A 1009 -25.13 0.51 -15.00
C ASN A 1009 -23.96 1.03 -15.88
N ARG A 1010 -22.74 1.12 -15.35
CA ARG A 1010 -21.53 1.54 -16.08
C ARG A 1010 -20.40 0.55 -15.82
N PRO A 1011 -20.49 -0.67 -16.35
CA PRO A 1011 -19.45 -1.68 -16.15
C PRO A 1011 -18.15 -1.21 -16.79
N LEU A 1012 -17.01 -1.56 -16.18
CA LEU A 1012 -15.70 -1.29 -16.75
C LEU A 1012 -15.62 -1.93 -18.14
N LYS A 1013 -15.13 -1.16 -19.12
CA LYS A 1013 -14.97 -1.64 -20.49
C LYS A 1013 -13.90 -0.85 -21.24
N TYR A 1014 -13.23 -1.52 -22.17
CA TYR A 1014 -12.21 -0.95 -23.04
C TYR A 1014 -12.33 -1.53 -24.45
N VAL A 1015 -11.65 -0.94 -25.42
CA VAL A 1015 -11.57 -1.48 -26.79
C VAL A 1015 -10.12 -1.73 -27.16
N LEU A 1016 -9.85 -2.91 -27.72
CA LEU A 1016 -8.58 -3.20 -28.39
C LEU A 1016 -8.74 -3.03 -29.91
N GLU A 1017 -7.76 -2.42 -30.55
CA GLU A 1017 -7.69 -2.20 -32.00
C GLU A 1017 -6.29 -2.55 -32.51
N MET A 1018 -6.20 -3.32 -33.59
CA MET A 1018 -4.96 -3.66 -34.29
C MET A 1018 -4.80 -2.77 -35.54
N ASP A 1019 -3.59 -2.24 -35.74
CA ASP A 1019 -3.13 -1.52 -36.95
C ASP A 1019 -3.98 -0.32 -37.39
N GLY A 1020 -4.77 0.26 -36.48
CA GLY A 1020 -5.71 1.32 -36.83
C GLY A 1020 -6.90 0.85 -37.66
N ASP A 1021 -7.13 -0.47 -37.74
CA ASP A 1021 -8.24 -1.06 -38.48
C ASP A 1021 -9.49 -1.14 -37.61
N ALA A 1022 -10.50 -0.34 -37.92
CA ALA A 1022 -11.77 -0.35 -37.20
C ALA A 1022 -12.47 -1.72 -37.22
N ALA A 1023 -12.21 -2.59 -38.22
CA ALA A 1023 -12.76 -3.94 -38.27
C ALA A 1023 -12.15 -4.89 -37.22
N SER A 1024 -10.93 -4.60 -36.76
CA SER A 1024 -10.24 -5.36 -35.72
C SER A 1024 -10.76 -5.05 -34.30
N ARG A 1025 -11.54 -3.98 -34.14
CA ARG A 1025 -12.00 -3.51 -32.82
C ARG A 1025 -12.75 -4.60 -32.07
N ARG A 1026 -12.35 -4.83 -30.83
CA ARG A 1026 -13.08 -5.69 -29.88
C ARG A 1026 -13.32 -4.91 -28.60
N GLU A 1027 -14.58 -4.66 -28.28
CA GLU A 1027 -14.98 -4.18 -26.95
C GLU A 1027 -14.86 -5.33 -25.96
N VAL A 1028 -14.28 -5.04 -24.81
CA VAL A 1028 -14.05 -6.01 -23.74
C VAL A 1028 -14.66 -5.48 -22.45
N ARG A 1029 -15.37 -6.36 -21.75
CA ARG A 1029 -15.86 -6.15 -20.38
C ARG A 1029 -15.10 -7.10 -19.47
N PRO A 1030 -14.01 -6.64 -18.82
CA PRO A 1030 -13.13 -7.53 -18.08
C PRO A 1030 -13.75 -8.11 -16.81
N VAL A 1031 -14.77 -7.45 -16.25
CA VAL A 1031 -15.43 -7.85 -15.01
C VAL A 1031 -16.81 -8.38 -15.36
N ALA A 1032 -17.07 -9.65 -15.02
CA ALA A 1032 -18.39 -10.25 -15.14
C ALA A 1032 -19.39 -9.57 -14.20
N ASP A 1033 -20.67 -9.60 -14.55
CA ASP A 1033 -21.73 -9.10 -13.68
C ASP A 1033 -21.86 -9.98 -12.42
N ASP A 1034 -22.28 -9.35 -11.32
CA ASP A 1034 -22.56 -10.06 -10.08
C ASP A 1034 -23.71 -11.05 -10.29
N THR A 1035 -23.49 -12.31 -9.90
CA THR A 1035 -24.53 -13.36 -10.01
C THR A 1035 -25.52 -13.32 -8.85
N VAL A 1036 -25.16 -12.63 -7.77
CA VAL A 1036 -25.97 -12.44 -6.57
C VAL A 1036 -25.96 -10.96 -6.21
N PRO A 1037 -27.12 -10.31 -6.01
CA PRO A 1037 -27.18 -8.92 -5.55
C PRO A 1037 -26.37 -8.71 -4.27
N GLY A 1038 -25.42 -7.78 -4.29
CA GLY A 1038 -24.52 -7.54 -3.16
C GLY A 1038 -23.36 -8.55 -3.04
N GLY A 1039 -23.27 -9.53 -3.94
CA GLY A 1039 -22.14 -10.45 -4.08
C GLY A 1039 -21.01 -9.86 -4.93
N ALA A 1040 -19.93 -10.61 -5.08
CA ALA A 1040 -18.86 -10.29 -6.03
C ALA A 1040 -18.95 -11.21 -7.26
N PRO A 1041 -18.22 -10.92 -8.36
CA PRO A 1041 -18.15 -11.81 -9.50
C PRO A 1041 -17.67 -13.22 -9.11
N PRO A 1042 -18.09 -14.30 -9.82
CA PRO A 1042 -17.74 -15.67 -9.43
C PRO A 1042 -16.23 -15.97 -9.34
N ASP A 1043 -15.41 -15.24 -10.09
CA ASP A 1043 -13.96 -15.36 -10.14
C ASP A 1043 -13.24 -14.47 -9.11
N TRP A 1044 -13.98 -13.65 -8.34
CA TRP A 1044 -13.42 -12.55 -7.56
C TRP A 1044 -12.36 -12.98 -6.55
N ASN A 1045 -12.61 -14.07 -5.82
CA ASN A 1045 -11.68 -14.62 -4.85
C ASN A 1045 -10.32 -14.99 -5.48
N ALA A 1046 -10.32 -15.50 -6.71
CA ALA A 1046 -9.07 -15.82 -7.42
C ALA A 1046 -8.37 -14.54 -7.87
N VAL A 1047 -9.12 -13.57 -8.38
CA VAL A 1047 -8.62 -12.27 -8.87
C VAL A 1047 -8.00 -11.44 -7.74
N THR A 1048 -8.63 -11.36 -6.57
CA THR A 1048 -8.07 -10.62 -5.42
C THR A 1048 -6.87 -11.31 -4.83
N ALA A 1049 -6.89 -12.65 -4.70
CA ALA A 1049 -5.74 -13.42 -4.24
C ALA A 1049 -4.53 -13.30 -5.16
N ALA A 1050 -4.75 -13.20 -6.48
CA ALA A 1050 -3.70 -13.01 -7.48
C ALA A 1050 -3.20 -11.55 -7.57
N GLY A 1051 -3.91 -10.59 -6.98
CA GLY A 1051 -3.58 -9.15 -7.07
C GLY A 1051 -3.73 -8.56 -8.48
N VAL A 1052 -4.39 -9.28 -9.40
CA VAL A 1052 -4.51 -8.90 -10.81
C VAL A 1052 -5.73 -9.55 -11.45
N ARG A 1053 -6.37 -8.83 -12.37
CA ARG A 1053 -7.35 -9.39 -13.29
C ARG A 1053 -6.72 -9.54 -14.68
N THR A 1054 -6.69 -10.76 -15.20
CA THR A 1054 -6.25 -11.03 -16.57
C THR A 1054 -7.44 -11.29 -17.47
N ASN A 1055 -7.40 -10.79 -18.72
CA ASN A 1055 -8.43 -11.08 -19.71
C ASN A 1055 -7.80 -11.25 -21.09
N THR A 1056 -8.06 -12.39 -21.73
CA THR A 1056 -7.52 -12.72 -23.07
C THR A 1056 -8.56 -12.48 -24.14
N THR A 1057 -8.21 -11.68 -25.14
CA THR A 1057 -9.05 -11.36 -26.32
C THR A 1057 -8.32 -11.76 -27.59
N THR A 1058 -8.98 -12.48 -28.48
CA THR A 1058 -8.45 -12.80 -29.80
C THR A 1058 -8.74 -11.65 -30.77
N LEU A 1059 -7.70 -11.09 -31.38
CA LEU A 1059 -7.79 -10.04 -32.40
C LEU A 1059 -7.42 -10.59 -33.77
N ASP A 1060 -8.13 -10.11 -34.79
CA ASP A 1060 -7.75 -10.33 -36.18
C ASP A 1060 -6.62 -9.37 -36.53
N VAL A 1061 -5.52 -9.93 -37.03
CA VAL A 1061 -4.41 -9.21 -37.65
C VAL A 1061 -4.71 -9.27 -39.15
N GLY A 1062 -4.89 -8.10 -39.78
CA GLY A 1062 -5.40 -7.98 -41.15
C GLY A 1062 -4.63 -8.85 -42.17
N SER A 1063 -5.18 -9.02 -43.39
CA SER A 1063 -4.53 -9.83 -44.43
C SER A 1063 -3.05 -9.46 -44.58
N ALA A 1064 -2.15 -10.45 -44.54
CA ALA A 1064 -0.68 -10.35 -44.37
C ALA A 1064 0.11 -9.43 -45.35
N ASN A 1065 -0.56 -8.64 -46.19
CA ASN A 1065 0.04 -7.81 -47.23
C ASN A 1065 -0.14 -6.29 -47.03
N LYS A 1066 -0.84 -5.80 -46.00
CA LYS A 1066 -1.01 -4.34 -45.77
C LYS A 1066 0.02 -3.71 -44.84
N HIS A 1067 0.52 -4.43 -43.82
CA HIS A 1067 1.36 -3.85 -42.75
C HIS A 1067 2.71 -4.58 -42.51
N GLY A 1068 3.01 -5.66 -43.23
CA GLY A 1068 4.22 -6.46 -42.97
C GLY A 1068 4.13 -7.20 -41.63
N ASP A 1069 5.28 -7.45 -40.98
CA ASP A 1069 5.38 -8.09 -39.65
C ASP A 1069 5.48 -7.06 -38.49
N VAL A 1070 5.30 -5.75 -38.78
CA VAL A 1070 5.30 -4.69 -37.76
C VAL A 1070 3.87 -4.20 -37.56
N HIS A 1071 3.42 -4.24 -36.30
CA HIS A 1071 2.04 -3.98 -35.93
C HIS A 1071 1.93 -2.94 -34.82
N ALA A 1072 0.75 -2.34 -34.71
CA ALA A 1072 0.40 -1.42 -33.64
C ALA A 1072 -0.87 -1.90 -32.91
N LEU A 1073 -0.76 -2.12 -31.59
CA LEU A 1073 -1.91 -2.42 -30.73
C LEU A 1073 -2.33 -1.14 -30.04
N ARG A 1074 -3.60 -0.77 -30.17
CA ARG A 1074 -4.22 0.33 -29.42
C ARG A 1074 -5.22 -0.19 -28.40
N MET A 1075 -5.20 0.41 -27.22
CA MET A 1075 -6.22 0.21 -26.18
C MET A 1075 -6.90 1.53 -25.86
N TYR A 1076 -8.20 1.64 -26.16
CA TYR A 1076 -9.04 2.78 -25.78
C TYR A 1076 -9.69 2.51 -24.43
N GLY A 1077 -9.53 3.41 -23.48
CA GLY A 1077 -10.25 3.35 -22.21
C GLY A 1077 -11.61 4.01 -22.35
N LEU A 1078 -12.69 3.31 -21.96
CA LEU A 1078 -14.05 3.84 -22.09
C LEU A 1078 -14.71 4.20 -20.76
N GLU A 1079 -14.17 3.72 -19.63
CA GLU A 1079 -14.71 4.02 -18.31
C GLU A 1079 -13.59 4.35 -17.32
N PRO A 1080 -13.73 5.41 -16.49
CA PRO A 1080 -12.80 5.68 -15.39
C PRO A 1080 -12.77 4.51 -14.38
N GLY A 1081 -11.64 4.30 -13.71
CA GLY A 1081 -11.40 3.12 -12.86
C GLY A 1081 -10.76 1.93 -13.58
N LEU A 1082 -10.55 2.04 -14.89
CA LEU A 1082 -9.62 1.14 -15.59
C LEU A 1082 -8.20 1.46 -15.16
N VAL A 1083 -7.55 0.50 -14.50
CA VAL A 1083 -6.13 0.56 -14.14
C VAL A 1083 -5.40 -0.55 -14.87
N VAL A 1084 -4.57 -0.19 -15.85
CA VAL A 1084 -3.91 -1.12 -16.79
C VAL A 1084 -2.44 -1.23 -16.42
N GLN A 1085 -1.95 -2.43 -16.18
CA GLN A 1085 -0.56 -2.70 -15.81
C GLN A 1085 0.31 -2.98 -17.04
N LYS A 1086 -0.12 -3.95 -17.87
CA LYS A 1086 0.56 -4.34 -19.11
C LYS A 1086 -0.37 -5.10 -20.06
N VAL A 1087 0.09 -5.29 -21.29
CA VAL A 1087 -0.53 -6.21 -22.26
C VAL A 1087 0.48 -7.27 -22.67
N VAL A 1088 0.01 -8.51 -22.85
CA VAL A 1088 0.83 -9.65 -23.29
C VAL A 1088 0.23 -10.25 -24.56
N ILE A 1089 1.01 -10.35 -25.62
CA ILE A 1089 0.66 -11.06 -26.85
C ILE A 1089 1.34 -12.43 -26.84
N GLY A 1090 0.58 -13.51 -27.02
CA GLY A 1090 1.08 -14.88 -26.96
C GLY A 1090 0.07 -15.84 -26.35
N LEU A 1091 0.54 -17.01 -25.86
CA LEU A 1091 -0.35 -17.93 -25.14
C LEU A 1091 -0.85 -17.31 -23.82
N PRO A 1092 -2.04 -17.70 -23.32
CA PRO A 1092 -2.50 -17.31 -21.99
C PRO A 1092 -1.51 -17.83 -20.94
N MET A 1093 -0.79 -16.94 -20.25
CA MET A 1093 0.33 -17.31 -19.35
C MET A 1093 -0.04 -17.41 -17.85
N GLY A 1094 -1.34 -17.31 -17.52
CA GLY A 1094 -1.82 -17.20 -16.14
C GLY A 1094 -1.46 -18.39 -15.23
N ASP A 1095 -1.18 -19.56 -15.79
CA ASP A 1095 -0.86 -20.78 -15.04
C ASP A 1095 0.65 -21.03 -14.87
N VAL A 1096 1.51 -20.12 -15.39
CA VAL A 1096 2.95 -20.39 -15.58
C VAL A 1096 3.85 -19.57 -14.64
N SER A 1097 3.46 -18.32 -14.35
CA SER A 1097 4.15 -17.44 -13.39
C SER A 1097 3.20 -16.39 -12.82
N ALA A 1098 3.38 -16.02 -11.56
CA ALA A 1098 2.46 -15.10 -10.87
C ALA A 1098 2.42 -13.71 -11.51
N MET A 1099 3.57 -13.13 -11.84
CA MET A 1099 3.69 -11.79 -12.43
C MET A 1099 3.55 -11.79 -13.97
N GLY A 1100 3.40 -12.97 -14.59
CA GLY A 1100 3.59 -13.14 -16.03
C GLY A 1100 5.02 -12.85 -16.51
N PRO A 1101 5.26 -12.81 -17.83
CA PRO A 1101 6.59 -12.57 -18.39
C PRO A 1101 7.10 -11.14 -18.11
N PRO A 1102 8.43 -10.95 -17.96
CA PRO A 1102 9.05 -9.63 -17.85
C PRO A 1102 8.84 -8.82 -19.14
N GLU A 1103 9.15 -7.52 -19.14
CA GLU A 1103 9.05 -6.68 -20.33
C GLU A 1103 9.88 -7.26 -21.50
N SER A 1104 9.33 -7.22 -22.71
CA SER A 1104 10.02 -7.58 -23.93
C SER A 1104 11.05 -6.53 -24.34
N PRO A 1105 12.16 -6.93 -24.98
CA PRO A 1105 13.18 -6.00 -25.49
C PRO A 1105 12.59 -5.00 -26.50
N ARG A 1106 13.17 -3.80 -26.55
CA ARG A 1106 12.80 -2.73 -27.49
C ARG A 1106 13.97 -2.32 -28.37
N VAL A 1107 13.70 -2.02 -29.64
CA VAL A 1107 14.70 -1.45 -30.55
C VAL A 1107 15.19 -0.10 -30.02
N GLY A 1108 16.51 0.05 -29.85
CA GLY A 1108 17.14 1.31 -29.39
C GLY A 1108 17.14 1.53 -27.88
N ALA A 1109 16.47 0.67 -27.10
CA ALA A 1109 16.64 0.64 -25.65
C ALA A 1109 17.95 -0.11 -25.31
N ALA A 1110 18.85 0.54 -24.57
CA ALA A 1110 20.12 -0.03 -24.13
C ALA A 1110 19.98 -0.74 -22.78
#